data_AF-A0A969WL68-F1
#
_entry.id   AF-A0A969WL68-F1
#
_cell.length_a   1.000
_cell.length_b   1.000
_cell.length_c   1.000
_cell.angle_alpha   90.00
_cell.angle_beta   90.00
_cell.angle_gamma   90.00
#
_symmetry.space_group_name_H-M   'P 1'
#
loop_
_entity.id
_entity.type
_entity.pdbx_description
1 polymer ?
#
loop_
_entity_poly.entity_id
_entity_poly.type
_entity_poly.pdbx_seq_one_letter_code
_entity_poly.pdbx_strand_id
1 'polypeptide(L)'
;MRDNLQNRYTDAPHLPANLLTGSMRLLFWLFVHPAAWRSHLARIDPQLPPDFCLAQLRRTTWRQGTFWRFLFMMGLAWPALAAVLLVAVMFWLNLPGTAVFLGLMLGIAVGVITAVAASFAGSLAVSVPIGLAIALVAGLGSALVFNAAGDVVLYGRIYSLDILISALLGLMSGLAGGLAYGVGMGVTREKRETDVSVTLLRQISGVIIGILIGVAAGQMALLLTANLLSAVVMGLLFGVAVGWRTNSWKRGLAAGLLLSGLALLSGGLAQTGFSGGAAQAGGLLVFMTAVFTLPYVLADKVAGTGAGALAGTLGAGAGLFVFLTDGASFGPFLSFGLVGILLGLVLGWWRPIFLYPFLLIWNALLYRLDENRLARPDAIPAFRFHSAFWDELQRLHLVNLDAYLLFVMETDIAEGRTAMAYLSGTRQRWVAQEAQIELDARQLEQCRDVAAIAAVAPGLAASDLVGSASALLRSFSRVSRDAAAALQQESAYNQRLALHAVEERLDTLLRELTRSEEPYAERFRPIAAEWRRIVGEQCRALAQEAELRQEIDSPYIIGVPLTEKQEIFIGRNDVSGRIEQLLRDRRQPPLLLYGQRRVGKTSLLNNLGRLLPSAVIPLFVDLQGPASRASDEVGFLYNLARGMRQSAQRQRELALPLLSREQLAADPFSSFDEWLDEVELALVDNLALLMLDEFEALEQVLAKDRFDEAIVLGMLRHLIQHRAQFKVLLSGSHTLDEFQRWSSYLINVQVIHIGYLREAEARQLIESPVRDFALRYEPAASQRVLDVTRGHPFLVQLLCAEIVALKNEQPPAQRRLATLADVATAVPEALAHGSFFFADIGQNQVGEVGTAVLQALARQGEGAIVSREWLADAVGEDGLDAALRALIQRELLETADDGYRFQIELIRRWFATQ
;
A
#
# COMPACT_ATOMS: atom_id res chain seq x y z
N MET A 1 -19.05 -39.03 1.37
CA MET A 1 -18.86 -38.17 0.19
C MET A 1 -18.32 -36.84 0.70
N ARG A 2 -17.03 -36.57 0.51
CA ARG A 2 -16.39 -35.31 0.94
C ARG A 2 -17.05 -34.17 0.17
N ASP A 3 -17.97 -33.46 0.81
CA ASP A 3 -18.42 -32.13 0.33
C ASP A 3 -17.15 -31.32 0.11
N ASN A 4 -16.85 -30.99 -1.15
CA ASN A 4 -15.68 -30.20 -1.50
C ASN A 4 -15.74 -28.90 -0.66
N LEU A 5 -14.74 -28.63 0.18
CA LEU A 5 -14.77 -27.49 1.13
C LEU A 5 -15.05 -26.16 0.41
N GLN A 6 -14.60 -26.05 -0.85
CA GLN A 6 -14.89 -24.94 -1.74
C GLN A 6 -16.40 -24.75 -2.03
N ASN A 7 -17.20 -25.82 -2.01
CA ASN A 7 -18.66 -25.73 -2.19
C ASN A 7 -19.39 -25.24 -0.93
N ARG A 8 -18.73 -25.20 0.23
CA ARG A 8 -19.34 -24.70 1.48
C ARG A 8 -19.28 -23.17 1.59
N TYR A 9 -18.20 -22.58 1.13
CA TYR A 9 -17.94 -21.13 1.18
C TYR A 9 -17.85 -20.59 -0.24
N THR A 10 -19.00 -20.40 -0.89
CA THR A 10 -19.07 -20.04 -2.30
C THR A 10 -20.26 -19.17 -2.62
N ASP A 11 -20.08 -18.30 -3.60
CA ASP A 11 -21.17 -17.56 -4.23
C ASP A 11 -21.97 -18.41 -5.23
N ALA A 12 -21.69 -19.71 -5.35
CA ALA A 12 -22.39 -20.64 -6.23
C ALA A 12 -23.01 -21.84 -5.50
N PRO A 13 -23.81 -21.66 -4.44
CA PRO A 13 -24.44 -22.79 -3.75
C PRO A 13 -25.42 -23.54 -4.66
N HIS A 14 -25.58 -24.86 -4.45
CA HIS A 14 -26.56 -25.66 -5.18
C HIS A 14 -27.99 -25.41 -4.69
N LEU A 15 -28.96 -25.44 -5.61
CA LEU A 15 -30.37 -25.29 -5.28
C LEU A 15 -30.94 -26.61 -4.72
N PRO A 16 -31.66 -26.59 -3.58
CA PRO A 16 -32.27 -27.79 -3.01
C PRO A 16 -33.19 -28.55 -3.97
N ALA A 17 -33.25 -29.88 -3.78
CA ALA A 17 -34.09 -30.77 -4.58
C ALA A 17 -35.60 -30.53 -4.38
N ASN A 18 -36.01 -30.11 -3.18
CA ASN A 18 -37.41 -29.86 -2.83
C ASN A 18 -37.90 -28.52 -3.40
N LEU A 19 -39.10 -28.54 -4.00
CA LEU A 19 -39.73 -27.37 -4.61
C LEU A 19 -39.94 -26.23 -3.60
N LEU A 20 -40.46 -26.50 -2.40
CA LEU A 20 -40.78 -25.46 -1.43
C LEU A 20 -39.50 -24.76 -0.90
N THR A 21 -38.53 -25.56 -0.46
CA THR A 21 -37.27 -25.03 0.08
C THR A 21 -36.39 -24.40 -0.99
N GLY A 22 -36.39 -24.96 -2.22
CA GLY A 22 -35.75 -24.34 -3.38
C GLY A 22 -36.37 -22.99 -3.72
N SER A 23 -37.70 -22.88 -3.70
CA SER A 23 -38.39 -21.62 -3.98
C SER A 23 -38.06 -20.54 -2.95
N MET A 24 -38.05 -20.88 -1.65
CA MET A 24 -37.62 -19.95 -0.59
C MET A 24 -36.14 -19.56 -0.71
N ARG A 25 -35.28 -20.49 -1.12
CA ARG A 25 -33.85 -20.23 -1.35
C ARG A 25 -33.63 -19.26 -2.53
N LEU A 26 -34.43 -19.35 -3.59
CA LEU A 26 -34.36 -18.42 -4.71
C LEU A 26 -34.78 -17.00 -4.30
N LEU A 27 -35.84 -16.85 -3.50
CA LEU A 27 -36.21 -15.55 -2.94
C LEU A 27 -35.11 -15.00 -2.04
N PHE A 28 -34.53 -15.85 -1.20
CA PHE A 28 -33.40 -15.47 -0.36
C PHE A 28 -32.20 -14.99 -1.18
N TRP A 29 -31.83 -15.68 -2.27
CA TRP A 29 -30.77 -15.21 -3.16
C TRP A 29 -31.10 -13.88 -3.83
N LEU A 30 -32.35 -13.69 -4.24
CA LEU A 30 -32.78 -12.46 -4.90
C LEU A 30 -32.66 -11.23 -3.98
N PHE A 31 -33.02 -11.36 -2.70
CA PHE A 31 -33.05 -10.24 -1.76
C PHE A 31 -31.78 -10.11 -0.89
N VAL A 32 -31.07 -11.21 -0.61
CA VAL A 32 -30.00 -11.25 0.40
C VAL A 32 -28.65 -11.63 -0.21
N HIS A 33 -28.63 -12.53 -1.21
CA HIS A 33 -27.39 -13.07 -1.80
C HIS A 33 -27.38 -13.07 -3.35
N PRO A 34 -27.39 -11.89 -4.00
CA PRO A 34 -27.51 -11.76 -5.45
C PRO A 34 -26.40 -12.45 -6.25
N ALA A 35 -25.21 -12.67 -5.69
CA ALA A 35 -24.13 -13.42 -6.33
C ALA A 35 -24.55 -14.88 -6.58
N ALA A 36 -25.26 -15.52 -5.64
CA ALA A 36 -25.81 -16.87 -5.85
C ALA A 36 -26.87 -16.93 -6.94
N TRP A 37 -27.69 -15.87 -7.06
CA TRP A 37 -28.64 -15.76 -8.15
C TRP A 37 -27.93 -15.77 -9.51
N ARG A 38 -26.91 -14.91 -9.69
CA ARG A 38 -26.11 -14.83 -10.92
C ARG A 38 -25.43 -16.15 -11.24
N SER A 39 -24.76 -16.75 -10.25
CA SER A 39 -24.10 -18.04 -10.40
C SER A 39 -25.07 -19.18 -10.73
N HIS A 40 -26.31 -19.14 -10.21
CA HIS A 40 -27.33 -20.11 -10.56
C HIS A 40 -27.83 -19.96 -12.00
N LEU A 41 -28.11 -18.73 -12.44
CA LEU A 41 -28.51 -18.47 -13.83
C LEU A 41 -27.42 -18.86 -14.83
N ALA A 42 -26.16 -18.54 -14.54
CA ALA A 42 -25.02 -18.93 -15.37
C ALA A 42 -24.87 -20.45 -15.52
N ARG A 43 -25.33 -21.24 -14.54
CA ARG A 43 -25.36 -22.72 -14.62
C ARG A 43 -26.50 -23.26 -15.47
N ILE A 44 -27.62 -22.54 -15.56
CA ILE A 44 -28.73 -22.91 -16.43
C ILE A 44 -28.36 -22.58 -17.89
N ASP A 45 -27.89 -21.37 -18.14
CA ASP A 45 -27.42 -20.92 -19.45
C ASP A 45 -26.38 -19.78 -19.27
N PRO A 46 -25.09 -20.03 -19.58
CA PRO A 46 -24.03 -19.02 -19.41
C PRO A 46 -24.22 -17.75 -20.25
N GLN A 47 -25.04 -17.80 -21.31
CA GLN A 47 -25.31 -16.64 -22.18
C GLN A 47 -26.52 -15.82 -21.72
N LEU A 48 -27.17 -16.22 -20.63
CA LEU A 48 -28.36 -15.54 -20.11
C LEU A 48 -27.94 -14.37 -19.22
N PRO A 49 -28.35 -13.13 -19.53
CA PRO A 49 -28.07 -12.00 -18.66
C PRO A 49 -28.84 -12.16 -17.33
N PRO A 50 -28.29 -11.66 -16.21
CA PRO A 50 -28.90 -11.87 -14.90
C PRO A 50 -30.25 -11.15 -14.71
N ASP A 51 -30.56 -10.16 -15.56
CA ASP A 51 -31.82 -9.41 -15.63
C ASP A 51 -32.74 -9.82 -16.81
N PHE A 52 -32.54 -10.98 -17.42
CA PHE A 52 -33.27 -11.41 -18.61
C PHE A 52 -34.81 -11.32 -18.50
N CYS A 53 -35.46 -11.15 -19.65
CA CYS A 53 -36.93 -11.29 -19.78
C CYS A 53 -37.31 -12.58 -20.51
N LEU A 54 -38.54 -13.08 -20.28
CA LEU A 54 -38.99 -14.33 -20.90
C LEU A 54 -39.07 -14.22 -22.44
N ALA A 55 -39.31 -13.03 -23.00
CA ALA A 55 -39.36 -12.81 -24.45
C ALA A 55 -37.98 -12.87 -25.15
N GLN A 56 -36.88 -12.73 -24.39
CA GLN A 56 -35.51 -12.84 -24.90
C GLN A 56 -35.01 -14.29 -24.97
N LEU A 57 -35.70 -15.24 -24.34
CA LEU A 57 -35.28 -16.64 -24.27
C LEU A 57 -35.19 -17.31 -25.66
N ARG A 58 -34.18 -18.17 -25.82
CA ARG A 58 -33.99 -18.98 -27.02
C ARG A 58 -34.78 -20.28 -26.92
N ARG A 59 -35.10 -20.89 -28.07
CA ARG A 59 -35.79 -22.20 -28.14
C ARG A 59 -35.03 -23.31 -27.42
N THR A 60 -33.71 -23.20 -27.32
CA THR A 60 -32.83 -24.15 -26.61
C THR A 60 -33.06 -24.12 -25.10
N THR A 61 -33.16 -22.92 -24.51
CA THR A 61 -33.39 -22.73 -23.07
C THR A 61 -34.77 -23.26 -22.65
N TRP A 62 -35.80 -23.07 -23.50
CA TRP A 62 -37.15 -23.62 -23.26
C TRP A 62 -37.24 -25.15 -23.25
N ARG A 63 -36.25 -25.86 -23.83
CA ARG A 63 -36.20 -27.34 -23.85
C ARG A 63 -35.52 -27.92 -22.61
N GLN A 64 -34.89 -27.10 -21.77
CA GLN A 64 -34.22 -27.57 -20.57
C GLN A 64 -35.21 -27.75 -19.41
N GLY A 65 -35.29 -28.95 -18.84
CA GLY A 65 -36.16 -29.24 -17.68
C GLY A 65 -35.76 -28.47 -16.41
N THR A 66 -34.48 -28.13 -16.26
CA THR A 66 -33.96 -27.30 -15.15
C THR A 66 -34.51 -25.88 -15.18
N PHE A 67 -34.72 -25.31 -16.38
CA PHE A 67 -35.29 -23.97 -16.55
C PHE A 67 -36.77 -23.93 -16.14
N TRP A 68 -37.57 -24.91 -16.55
CA TRP A 68 -38.98 -25.01 -16.15
C TRP A 68 -39.15 -25.18 -14.64
N ARG A 69 -38.29 -25.99 -14.02
CA ARG A 69 -38.24 -26.14 -12.58
C ARG A 69 -37.92 -24.82 -11.88
N PHE A 70 -36.93 -24.08 -12.36
CA PHE A 70 -36.58 -22.76 -11.85
C PHE A 70 -37.76 -21.77 -11.98
N LEU A 71 -38.42 -21.72 -13.14
CA LEU A 71 -39.58 -20.85 -13.38
C LEU A 71 -40.75 -21.20 -12.44
N PHE A 72 -41.04 -22.49 -12.25
CA PHE A 72 -42.07 -22.95 -11.34
C PHE A 72 -41.75 -22.59 -9.87
N MET A 73 -40.51 -22.79 -9.45
CA MET A 73 -40.06 -22.43 -8.09
C MET A 73 -40.17 -20.92 -7.85
N MET A 74 -39.76 -20.09 -8.82
CA MET A 74 -39.93 -18.64 -8.74
C MET A 74 -41.40 -18.22 -8.69
N GLY A 75 -42.28 -18.89 -9.44
CA GLY A 75 -43.71 -18.62 -9.43
C GLY A 75 -44.45 -19.08 -8.16
N LEU A 76 -43.92 -20.05 -7.41
CA LEU A 76 -44.60 -20.68 -6.27
C LEU A 76 -44.35 -19.97 -4.93
N ALA A 77 -43.13 -19.50 -4.65
CA ALA A 77 -42.79 -19.03 -3.29
C ALA A 77 -43.32 -17.64 -2.94
N TRP A 78 -43.17 -16.65 -3.84
CA TRP A 78 -43.51 -15.28 -3.48
C TRP A 78 -45.03 -15.06 -3.30
N PRO A 79 -45.95 -15.74 -4.02
CA PRO A 79 -47.38 -15.59 -3.75
C PRO A 79 -47.78 -16.14 -2.39
N ALA A 80 -47.15 -17.24 -1.94
CA ALA A 80 -47.34 -17.77 -0.60
C ALA A 80 -46.82 -16.79 0.47
N LEU A 81 -45.69 -16.14 0.22
CA LEU A 81 -45.17 -15.09 1.11
C LEU A 81 -46.09 -13.86 1.14
N ALA A 82 -46.60 -13.44 -0.03
CA ALA A 82 -47.59 -12.37 -0.15
C ALA A 82 -48.84 -12.70 0.66
N ALA A 83 -49.34 -13.93 0.55
CA ALA A 83 -50.51 -14.41 1.28
C ALA A 83 -50.33 -14.28 2.80
N VAL A 84 -49.20 -14.74 3.32
CA VAL A 84 -48.89 -14.68 4.77
C VAL A 84 -48.80 -13.24 5.24
N LEU A 85 -48.10 -12.36 4.51
CA LEU A 85 -47.99 -10.95 4.86
C LEU A 85 -49.36 -10.26 4.84
N LEU A 86 -50.18 -10.55 3.83
CA LEU A 86 -51.49 -9.96 3.67
C LEU A 86 -52.45 -10.38 4.80
N VAL A 87 -52.46 -11.67 5.15
CA VAL A 87 -53.22 -12.17 6.32
C VAL A 87 -52.74 -11.50 7.61
N ALA A 88 -51.43 -11.37 7.82
CA ALA A 88 -50.89 -10.73 9.03
C ALA A 88 -51.30 -9.26 9.14
N VAL A 89 -51.20 -8.50 8.04
CA VAL A 89 -51.60 -7.08 8.00
C VAL A 89 -53.10 -6.93 8.21
N MET A 90 -53.92 -7.74 7.55
CA MET A 90 -55.38 -7.67 7.70
C MET A 90 -55.87 -8.11 9.07
N PHE A 91 -55.19 -9.09 9.68
CA PHE A 91 -55.44 -9.49 11.06
C PHE A 91 -55.11 -8.34 12.03
N TRP A 92 -53.99 -7.65 11.80
CA TRP A 92 -53.63 -6.47 12.59
C TRP A 92 -54.64 -5.32 12.45
N LEU A 93 -55.25 -5.17 11.27
CA LEU A 93 -56.32 -4.20 11.00
C LEU A 93 -57.72 -4.66 11.46
N ASN A 94 -57.84 -5.86 12.05
CA ASN A 94 -59.08 -6.42 12.58
C ASN A 94 -60.23 -6.51 11.54
N LEU A 95 -59.91 -6.84 10.29
CA LEU A 95 -60.90 -6.98 9.22
C LEU A 95 -61.67 -8.32 9.33
N PRO A 96 -62.96 -8.37 8.94
CA PRO A 96 -63.75 -9.61 8.99
C PRO A 96 -63.22 -10.65 8.01
N GLY A 97 -63.34 -11.93 8.37
CA GLY A 97 -62.78 -13.05 7.61
C GLY A 97 -63.21 -13.13 6.13
N THR A 98 -64.39 -12.63 5.78
CA THR A 98 -64.87 -12.54 4.39
C THR A 98 -64.08 -11.51 3.57
N ALA A 99 -63.77 -10.35 4.15
CA ALA A 99 -62.92 -9.34 3.53
C ALA A 99 -61.48 -9.83 3.40
N VAL A 100 -60.98 -10.56 4.41
CA VAL A 100 -59.65 -11.21 4.34
C VAL A 100 -59.60 -12.22 3.21
N PHE A 101 -60.61 -13.08 3.07
CA PHE A 101 -60.67 -14.09 2.02
C PHE A 101 -60.73 -13.48 0.61
N LEU A 102 -61.60 -12.49 0.41
CA LEU A 102 -61.74 -11.80 -0.89
C LEU A 102 -60.48 -11.01 -1.24
N GLY A 103 -59.89 -10.30 -0.27
CA GLY A 103 -58.64 -9.57 -0.46
C GLY A 103 -57.45 -10.48 -0.75
N LEU A 104 -57.36 -11.63 -0.08
CA LEU A 104 -56.33 -12.63 -0.35
C LEU A 104 -56.42 -13.18 -1.78
N MET A 105 -57.63 -13.59 -2.19
CA MET A 105 -57.87 -14.16 -3.51
C MET A 105 -57.58 -13.16 -4.62
N LEU A 106 -58.12 -11.95 -4.53
CA LEU A 106 -57.92 -10.92 -5.55
C LEU A 106 -56.48 -10.40 -5.55
N GLY A 107 -55.90 -10.18 -4.37
CA GLY A 107 -54.52 -9.72 -4.24
C GLY A 107 -53.52 -10.68 -4.86
N ILE A 108 -53.57 -11.96 -4.48
CA ILE A 108 -52.67 -12.98 -5.04
C ILE A 108 -52.90 -13.14 -6.54
N ALA A 109 -54.15 -13.20 -7.01
CA ALA A 109 -54.45 -13.34 -8.42
C ALA A 109 -53.90 -12.17 -9.24
N VAL A 110 -54.20 -10.93 -8.85
CA VAL A 110 -53.72 -9.72 -9.54
C VAL A 110 -52.19 -9.65 -9.50
N GLY A 111 -51.58 -9.86 -8.34
CA GLY A 111 -50.12 -9.84 -8.20
C GLY A 111 -49.44 -10.91 -9.06
N VAL A 112 -49.94 -12.14 -9.08
CA VAL A 112 -49.31 -13.26 -9.83
C VAL A 112 -49.31 -12.93 -11.30
N ILE A 113 -50.45 -12.45 -11.78
CA ILE A 113 -50.60 -12.20 -13.19
C ILE A 113 -49.79 -10.97 -13.62
N THR A 114 -49.74 -9.91 -12.80
CA THR A 114 -48.85 -8.77 -13.08
C THR A 114 -47.38 -9.17 -13.02
N ALA A 115 -46.96 -10.08 -12.12
CA ALA A 115 -45.60 -10.59 -12.10
C ALA A 115 -45.24 -11.36 -13.37
N VAL A 116 -46.14 -12.24 -13.84
CA VAL A 116 -45.95 -13.00 -15.09
C VAL A 116 -45.87 -12.06 -16.29
N ALA A 117 -46.76 -11.08 -16.36
CA ALA A 117 -46.78 -10.08 -17.40
C ALA A 117 -45.52 -9.20 -17.41
N ALA A 118 -45.10 -8.73 -16.23
CA ALA A 118 -43.86 -7.99 -16.02
C ALA A 118 -42.62 -8.81 -16.37
N SER A 119 -42.63 -10.13 -16.13
CA SER A 119 -41.52 -11.02 -16.49
C SER A 119 -41.36 -11.23 -18.00
N PHE A 120 -42.42 -10.99 -18.78
CA PHE A 120 -42.39 -11.23 -20.23
C PHE A 120 -41.57 -10.17 -20.97
N ALA A 121 -41.82 -8.89 -20.67
CA ALA A 121 -41.12 -7.76 -21.28
C ALA A 121 -40.08 -7.10 -20.36
N GLY A 122 -40.21 -7.24 -19.04
CA GLY A 122 -39.27 -6.75 -18.03
C GLY A 122 -38.42 -7.86 -17.40
N SER A 123 -37.59 -7.50 -16.42
CA SER A 123 -36.70 -8.45 -15.76
C SER A 123 -37.45 -9.44 -14.88
N LEU A 124 -37.17 -10.74 -15.02
CA LEU A 124 -37.73 -11.79 -14.17
C LEU A 124 -37.33 -11.63 -12.69
N ALA A 125 -36.13 -11.12 -12.42
CA ALA A 125 -35.66 -10.83 -11.07
C ALA A 125 -36.49 -9.71 -10.41
N VAL A 126 -36.83 -8.71 -11.21
CA VAL A 126 -37.54 -7.50 -10.75
C VAL A 126 -39.06 -7.72 -10.69
N SER A 127 -39.61 -8.67 -11.45
CA SER A 127 -41.05 -8.94 -11.47
C SER A 127 -41.59 -9.54 -10.16
N VAL A 128 -40.74 -10.21 -9.38
CA VAL A 128 -41.10 -10.80 -8.08
C VAL A 128 -41.43 -9.76 -7.01
N PRO A 129 -40.53 -8.79 -6.68
CA PRO A 129 -40.87 -7.73 -5.72
C PRO A 129 -42.06 -6.88 -6.19
N ILE A 130 -42.24 -6.73 -7.51
CA ILE A 130 -43.37 -6.01 -8.10
C ILE A 130 -44.68 -6.79 -7.89
N GLY A 131 -44.69 -8.07 -8.23
CA GLY A 131 -45.83 -8.96 -8.00
C GLY A 131 -46.25 -9.02 -6.54
N LEU A 132 -45.26 -9.13 -5.65
CA LEU A 132 -45.47 -9.13 -4.20
C LEU A 132 -46.13 -7.83 -3.73
N ALA A 133 -45.62 -6.68 -4.16
CA ALA A 133 -46.16 -5.40 -3.74
C ALA A 133 -47.56 -5.15 -4.31
N ILE A 134 -47.79 -5.45 -5.59
CA ILE A 134 -49.11 -5.34 -6.22
C ILE A 134 -50.12 -6.30 -5.56
N ALA A 135 -49.70 -7.49 -5.16
CA ALA A 135 -50.56 -8.40 -4.42
C ALA A 135 -51.01 -7.81 -3.08
N LEU A 136 -50.09 -7.17 -2.35
CA LEU A 136 -50.40 -6.48 -1.10
C LEU A 136 -51.33 -5.28 -1.32
N VAL A 137 -51.09 -4.49 -2.37
CA VAL A 137 -51.93 -3.32 -2.72
C VAL A 137 -53.34 -3.74 -3.09
N ALA A 138 -53.45 -4.62 -4.09
CA ALA A 138 -54.73 -5.05 -4.63
C ALA A 138 -55.54 -5.83 -3.59
N GLY A 139 -54.88 -6.66 -2.78
CA GLY A 139 -55.58 -7.42 -1.76
C GLY A 139 -56.01 -6.58 -0.57
N LEU A 140 -55.18 -5.65 -0.09
CA LEU A 140 -55.59 -4.75 0.99
C LEU A 140 -56.65 -3.74 0.53
N GLY A 141 -56.46 -3.15 -0.66
CA GLY A 141 -57.41 -2.21 -1.26
C GLY A 141 -58.77 -2.84 -1.49
N SER A 142 -58.83 -4.07 -2.04
CA SER A 142 -60.09 -4.77 -2.21
C SER A 142 -60.75 -5.16 -0.89
N ALA A 143 -60.01 -5.63 0.10
CA ALA A 143 -60.60 -5.92 1.41
C ALA A 143 -61.18 -4.66 2.08
N LEU A 144 -60.55 -3.50 1.92
CA LEU A 144 -61.06 -2.22 2.42
C LEU A 144 -62.31 -1.78 1.65
N VAL A 145 -62.28 -1.84 0.32
CA VAL A 145 -63.42 -1.47 -0.55
C VAL A 145 -64.64 -2.39 -0.32
N PHE A 146 -64.43 -3.70 -0.14
CA PHE A 146 -65.52 -4.64 0.15
C PHE A 146 -66.04 -4.55 1.59
N ASN A 147 -65.32 -3.90 2.50
CA ASN A 147 -65.71 -3.72 3.89
C ASN A 147 -66.39 -2.36 4.14
N ALA A 148 -65.97 -1.31 3.44
CA ALA A 148 -66.38 0.07 3.69
C ALA A 148 -67.44 0.53 2.66
N ALA A 149 -68.69 0.67 3.10
CA ALA A 149 -69.72 1.42 2.36
C ALA A 149 -69.72 2.93 2.71
N GLY A 150 -68.60 3.47 3.21
CA GLY A 150 -68.46 4.87 3.66
C GLY A 150 -67.08 5.18 4.28
N ASP A 151 -66.92 6.37 4.87
CA ASP A 151 -65.66 6.84 5.47
C ASP A 151 -65.13 5.92 6.58
N VAL A 152 -63.80 5.75 6.62
CA VAL A 152 -63.13 4.83 7.54
C VAL A 152 -62.69 5.57 8.81
N VAL A 153 -63.08 5.05 9.98
CA VAL A 153 -62.66 5.59 11.28
C VAL A 153 -61.39 4.89 11.75
N LEU A 154 -60.28 5.62 11.76
CA LEU A 154 -58.98 5.15 12.28
C LEU A 154 -58.60 6.03 13.47
N TYR A 155 -58.36 5.40 14.63
CA TYR A 155 -57.97 6.08 15.87
C TYR A 155 -58.86 7.30 16.23
N GLY A 156 -60.17 7.18 16.01
CA GLY A 156 -61.15 8.24 16.33
C GLY A 156 -61.22 9.40 15.33
N ARG A 157 -60.52 9.33 14.18
CA ARG A 157 -60.65 10.30 13.07
C ARG A 157 -61.30 9.64 11.85
N ILE A 158 -62.18 10.40 11.20
CA ILE A 158 -62.86 9.99 9.96
C ILE A 158 -61.96 10.36 8.79
N TYR A 159 -61.60 9.37 7.97
CA TYR A 159 -60.84 9.56 6.74
C TYR A 159 -61.71 9.19 5.54
N SER A 160 -61.69 10.04 4.49
CA SER A 160 -62.36 9.69 3.25
C SER A 160 -61.68 8.50 2.59
N LEU A 161 -62.51 7.61 2.04
CA LEU A 161 -62.06 6.38 1.39
C LEU A 161 -61.05 6.67 0.27
N ASP A 162 -61.26 7.75 -0.49
CA ASP A 162 -60.36 8.17 -1.58
C ASP A 162 -58.97 8.56 -1.07
N ILE A 163 -58.85 9.30 0.04
CA ILE A 163 -57.55 9.69 0.60
C ILE A 163 -56.80 8.45 1.11
N LEU A 164 -57.52 7.51 1.75
CA LEU A 164 -56.93 6.26 2.24
C LEU A 164 -56.41 5.40 1.08
N ILE A 165 -57.21 5.24 0.02
CA ILE A 165 -56.80 4.53 -1.21
C ILE A 165 -55.60 5.23 -1.85
N SER A 166 -55.63 6.56 -1.98
CA SER A 166 -54.54 7.35 -2.56
C SER A 166 -53.22 7.15 -1.81
N ALA A 167 -53.26 7.26 -0.49
CA ALA A 167 -52.09 7.08 0.37
C ALA A 167 -51.53 5.67 0.29
N LEU A 168 -52.41 4.66 0.26
CA LEU A 168 -52.01 3.25 0.19
C LEU A 168 -51.40 2.89 -1.17
N LEU A 169 -52.05 3.30 -2.27
CA LEU A 169 -51.55 3.11 -3.63
C LEU A 169 -50.19 3.80 -3.79
N GLY A 170 -50.07 5.04 -3.33
CA GLY A 170 -48.81 5.78 -3.33
C GLY A 170 -47.71 5.02 -2.59
N LEU A 171 -47.89 4.80 -1.29
CA LEU A 171 -46.89 4.17 -0.43
C LEU A 171 -46.40 2.83 -0.99
N MET A 172 -47.35 2.00 -1.42
CA MET A 172 -47.03 0.65 -1.86
C MET A 172 -46.40 0.61 -3.26
N SER A 173 -46.84 1.45 -4.20
CA SER A 173 -46.16 1.60 -5.50
C SER A 173 -44.75 2.15 -5.33
N GLY A 174 -44.54 3.07 -4.38
CA GLY A 174 -43.22 3.59 -4.03
C GLY A 174 -42.30 2.53 -3.42
N LEU A 175 -42.79 1.78 -2.42
CA LEU A 175 -42.04 0.68 -1.79
C LEU A 175 -41.71 -0.42 -2.80
N ALA A 176 -42.66 -0.77 -3.67
CA ALA A 176 -42.45 -1.72 -4.78
C ALA A 176 -41.31 -1.27 -5.67
N GLY A 177 -41.33 -0.01 -6.10
CA GLY A 177 -40.32 0.58 -6.97
C GLY A 177 -38.95 0.61 -6.31
N GLY A 178 -38.86 1.00 -5.05
CA GLY A 178 -37.59 1.01 -4.32
C GLY A 178 -37.01 -0.39 -4.08
N LEU A 179 -37.85 -1.39 -3.76
CA LEU A 179 -37.43 -2.79 -3.65
C LEU A 179 -36.95 -3.36 -4.98
N ALA A 180 -37.72 -3.11 -6.03
CA ALA A 180 -37.45 -3.55 -7.39
C ALA A 180 -36.17 -2.88 -7.94
N TYR A 181 -35.91 -1.62 -7.60
CA TYR A 181 -34.65 -0.92 -7.85
C TYR A 181 -33.47 -1.60 -7.16
N GLY A 182 -33.60 -1.91 -5.86
CA GLY A 182 -32.56 -2.56 -5.08
C GLY A 182 -32.19 -3.94 -5.60
N VAL A 183 -33.19 -4.76 -5.95
CA VAL A 183 -33.01 -6.07 -6.58
C VAL A 183 -32.37 -5.95 -7.97
N GLY A 184 -32.87 -5.02 -8.80
CA GLY A 184 -32.32 -4.77 -10.13
C GLY A 184 -30.83 -4.39 -10.08
N MET A 185 -30.45 -3.49 -9.16
CA MET A 185 -29.04 -3.10 -8.96
C MET A 185 -28.18 -4.23 -8.40
N GLY A 186 -28.72 -5.03 -7.46
CA GLY A 186 -27.99 -6.15 -6.85
C GLY A 186 -27.69 -7.27 -7.85
N VAL A 187 -28.65 -7.59 -8.71
CA VAL A 187 -28.56 -8.66 -9.70
C VAL A 187 -27.75 -8.26 -10.93
N THR A 188 -27.81 -7.00 -11.35
CA THR A 188 -27.08 -6.54 -12.56
C THR A 188 -25.64 -6.17 -12.31
N ARG A 189 -25.25 -5.83 -11.07
CA ARG A 189 -23.97 -5.25 -10.63
C ARG A 189 -22.82 -5.44 -11.62
N GLU A 190 -22.83 -4.59 -12.64
CA GLU A 190 -21.76 -4.36 -13.62
C GLU A 190 -20.82 -3.31 -13.01
N LYS A 191 -19.51 -3.49 -13.17
CA LYS A 191 -18.53 -2.43 -12.93
C LYS A 191 -18.80 -1.30 -13.94
N ARG A 192 -19.66 -0.33 -13.61
CA ARG A 192 -19.82 0.89 -14.40
C ARG A 192 -19.06 2.02 -13.74
N GLU A 193 -17.85 2.26 -14.25
CA GLU A 193 -17.10 3.51 -14.13
C GLU A 193 -17.84 4.59 -14.94
N THR A 194 -18.86 5.20 -14.35
CA THR A 194 -19.49 6.39 -14.95
C THR A 194 -19.81 7.41 -13.87
N ASP A 195 -19.61 8.67 -14.23
CA ASP A 195 -19.77 9.84 -13.37
C ASP A 195 -21.14 9.87 -12.66
N VAL A 196 -21.12 10.11 -11.34
CA VAL A 196 -22.30 9.98 -10.45
C VAL A 196 -23.40 10.99 -10.81
N SER A 197 -23.01 12.15 -11.31
CA SER A 197 -23.91 13.24 -11.73
C SER A 197 -24.72 12.88 -12.98
N VAL A 198 -24.07 12.29 -13.99
CA VAL A 198 -24.69 11.88 -15.26
C VAL A 198 -25.61 10.68 -15.05
N THR A 199 -25.27 9.78 -14.13
CA THR A 199 -26.12 8.64 -13.78
C THR A 199 -27.39 9.06 -13.03
N LEU A 200 -27.29 10.00 -12.08
CA LEU A 200 -28.46 10.49 -11.34
C LEU A 200 -29.48 11.21 -12.25
N LEU A 201 -29.01 12.08 -13.15
CA LEU A 201 -29.88 12.82 -14.08
C LEU A 201 -30.64 11.86 -15.03
N ARG A 202 -29.96 10.81 -15.51
CA ARG A 202 -30.58 9.77 -16.36
C ARG A 202 -31.63 8.96 -15.59
N GLN A 203 -31.36 8.63 -14.33
CA GLN A 203 -32.33 7.92 -13.49
C GLN A 203 -33.58 8.76 -13.22
N ILE A 204 -33.42 10.04 -12.86
CA ILE A 204 -34.54 10.95 -12.59
C ILE A 204 -35.39 11.16 -13.84
N SER A 205 -34.76 11.41 -14.99
CA SER A 205 -35.48 11.59 -16.26
C SER A 205 -36.23 10.33 -16.70
N GLY A 206 -35.64 9.14 -16.54
CA GLY A 206 -36.32 7.86 -16.80
C GLY A 206 -37.57 7.65 -15.92
N VAL A 207 -37.50 8.01 -14.63
CA VAL A 207 -38.63 7.91 -13.70
C VAL A 207 -39.74 8.90 -14.07
N ILE A 208 -39.40 10.16 -14.37
CA ILE A 208 -40.38 11.19 -14.77
C ILE A 208 -41.12 10.76 -16.05
N ILE A 209 -40.37 10.31 -17.07
CA ILE A 209 -40.95 9.81 -18.32
C ILE A 209 -41.89 8.63 -18.04
N GLY A 210 -41.50 7.71 -17.15
CA GLY A 210 -42.34 6.57 -16.79
C GLY A 210 -43.65 6.95 -16.10
N ILE A 211 -43.62 7.90 -15.17
CA ILE A 211 -44.82 8.40 -14.48
C ILE A 211 -45.75 9.08 -15.47
N LEU A 212 -45.24 9.95 -16.35
CA LEU A 212 -46.04 10.66 -17.35
C LEU A 212 -46.73 9.70 -18.32
N ILE A 213 -46.01 8.68 -18.79
CA ILE A 213 -46.57 7.64 -19.66
C ILE A 213 -47.63 6.82 -18.91
N GLY A 214 -47.39 6.49 -17.64
CA GLY A 214 -48.35 5.77 -16.80
C GLY A 214 -49.65 6.54 -16.58
N VAL A 215 -49.56 7.84 -16.26
CA VAL A 215 -50.72 8.73 -16.12
C VAL A 215 -51.47 8.86 -17.45
N ALA A 216 -50.75 9.08 -18.56
CA ALA A 216 -51.37 9.17 -19.88
C ALA A 216 -52.09 7.88 -20.26
N ALA A 217 -51.51 6.71 -19.97
CA ALA A 217 -52.12 5.42 -20.22
C ALA A 217 -53.35 5.17 -19.31
N GLY A 218 -53.31 5.63 -18.05
CA GLY A 218 -54.46 5.58 -17.14
C GLY A 218 -55.64 6.45 -17.60
N GLN A 219 -55.37 7.70 -17.98
CA GLN A 219 -56.36 8.61 -18.56
C GLN A 219 -56.95 8.04 -19.85
N MET A 220 -56.11 7.45 -20.70
CA MET A 220 -56.55 6.81 -21.94
C MET A 220 -57.47 5.60 -21.67
N ALA A 221 -57.27 4.85 -20.58
CA ALA A 221 -58.14 3.74 -20.23
C ALA A 221 -59.52 4.16 -19.71
N LEU A 222 -59.63 5.29 -19.00
CA LEU A 222 -60.92 5.87 -18.60
C LEU A 222 -61.76 6.28 -19.81
N LEU A 223 -61.12 6.82 -20.85
CA LEU A 223 -61.78 7.23 -22.10
C LEU A 223 -62.26 6.04 -22.96
N LEU A 224 -61.80 4.81 -22.65
CA LEU A 224 -61.88 3.65 -23.52
C LEU A 224 -62.70 2.49 -22.93
N THR A 225 -63.55 2.76 -21.94
CA THR A 225 -64.19 1.77 -21.05
C THR A 225 -65.12 0.72 -21.68
N ALA A 226 -65.24 0.57 -23.01
CA ALA A 226 -66.00 -0.54 -23.59
C ALA A 226 -65.77 -0.87 -25.10
N ASN A 227 -64.58 -0.70 -25.70
CA ASN A 227 -64.46 -0.93 -27.17
C ASN A 227 -63.21 -1.70 -27.63
N LEU A 228 -63.34 -2.40 -28.77
CA LEU A 228 -62.30 -3.10 -29.54
C LEU A 228 -61.01 -2.28 -29.69
N LEU A 229 -61.15 -0.96 -29.77
CA LEU A 229 -60.06 0.02 -29.88
C LEU A 229 -59.09 -0.04 -28.68
N SER A 230 -59.59 -0.27 -27.46
CA SER A 230 -58.77 -0.29 -26.25
C SER A 230 -57.86 -1.51 -26.19
N ALA A 231 -58.39 -2.67 -26.56
CA ALA A 231 -57.66 -3.92 -26.68
C ALA A 231 -56.49 -3.80 -27.68
N VAL A 232 -56.75 -3.18 -28.83
CA VAL A 232 -55.75 -2.98 -29.89
C VAL A 232 -54.67 -2.00 -29.45
N VAL A 233 -55.04 -0.87 -28.83
CA VAL A 233 -54.07 0.12 -28.33
C VAL A 233 -53.17 -0.49 -27.25
N MET A 234 -53.73 -1.23 -26.29
CA MET A 234 -52.94 -1.85 -25.23
C MET A 234 -52.01 -2.96 -25.75
N GLY A 235 -52.50 -3.77 -26.70
CA GLY A 235 -51.65 -4.73 -27.39
C GLY A 235 -50.54 -4.08 -28.22
N LEU A 236 -50.79 -2.93 -28.84
CA LEU A 236 -49.77 -2.18 -29.57
C LEU A 236 -48.69 -1.63 -28.64
N LEU A 237 -49.06 -1.03 -27.49
CA LEU A 237 -48.10 -0.54 -26.50
C LEU A 237 -47.20 -1.67 -25.95
N PHE A 238 -47.81 -2.82 -25.63
CA PHE A 238 -47.07 -4.01 -25.19
C PHE A 238 -46.18 -4.58 -26.31
N GLY A 239 -46.69 -4.64 -27.54
CA GLY A 239 -45.95 -5.12 -28.70
C GLY A 239 -44.74 -4.25 -29.03
N VAL A 240 -44.85 -2.92 -28.87
CA VAL A 240 -43.74 -1.98 -29.01
C VAL A 240 -42.69 -2.21 -27.92
N ALA A 241 -43.12 -2.38 -26.66
CA ALA A 241 -42.21 -2.66 -25.55
C ALA A 241 -41.42 -3.97 -25.78
N VAL A 242 -42.10 -5.05 -26.17
CA VAL A 242 -41.45 -6.34 -26.48
C VAL A 242 -40.55 -6.24 -27.70
N GLY A 243 -40.97 -5.53 -28.76
CA GLY A 243 -40.17 -5.30 -29.96
C GLY A 243 -38.85 -4.58 -29.65
N TRP A 244 -38.91 -3.55 -28.82
CA TRP A 244 -37.74 -2.80 -28.37
C TRP A 244 -36.82 -3.58 -27.43
N ARG A 245 -37.34 -4.42 -26.53
CA ARG A 245 -36.52 -5.22 -25.60
C ARG A 245 -35.87 -6.43 -26.27
N THR A 246 -36.52 -7.02 -27.27
CA THR A 246 -36.01 -8.20 -28.00
C THR A 246 -35.23 -7.86 -29.26
N ASN A 247 -35.14 -6.58 -29.63
CA ASN A 247 -34.65 -6.10 -30.93
C ASN A 247 -35.30 -6.83 -32.12
N SER A 248 -36.54 -7.30 -31.95
CA SER A 248 -37.27 -8.09 -32.94
C SER A 248 -38.73 -7.67 -33.01
N TRP A 249 -39.04 -6.79 -33.96
CA TRP A 249 -40.41 -6.32 -34.21
C TRP A 249 -41.39 -7.46 -34.54
N LYS A 250 -40.91 -8.58 -35.10
CA LYS A 250 -41.73 -9.79 -35.33
C LYS A 250 -42.26 -10.39 -34.02
N ARG A 251 -41.42 -10.47 -32.98
CA ARG A 251 -41.82 -10.94 -31.65
C ARG A 251 -42.74 -9.93 -30.96
N GLY A 252 -42.46 -8.64 -31.15
CA GLY A 252 -43.31 -7.54 -30.67
C GLY A 252 -44.73 -7.58 -31.24
N LEU A 253 -44.87 -7.71 -32.55
CA LEU A 253 -46.17 -7.82 -33.23
C LEU A 253 -46.95 -9.05 -32.76
N ALA A 254 -46.30 -10.21 -32.66
CA ALA A 254 -46.94 -11.43 -32.17
C ALA A 254 -47.43 -11.28 -30.73
N ALA A 255 -46.59 -10.72 -29.85
CA ALA A 255 -46.93 -10.47 -28.45
C ALA A 255 -48.10 -9.46 -28.31
N GLY A 256 -48.11 -8.42 -29.12
CA GLY A 256 -49.17 -7.40 -29.12
C GLY A 256 -50.51 -7.92 -29.63
N LEU A 257 -50.51 -8.76 -30.69
CA LEU A 257 -51.72 -9.41 -31.19
C LEU A 257 -52.28 -10.42 -30.18
N LEU A 258 -51.42 -11.18 -29.50
CA LEU A 258 -51.82 -12.10 -28.44
C LEU A 258 -52.47 -11.36 -27.27
N LEU A 259 -51.87 -10.25 -26.80
CA LEU A 259 -52.44 -9.46 -25.71
C LEU A 259 -53.75 -8.79 -26.12
N SER A 260 -53.84 -8.27 -27.35
CA SER A 260 -55.08 -7.71 -27.89
C SER A 260 -56.19 -8.76 -27.95
N GLY A 261 -55.87 -9.98 -28.41
CA GLY A 261 -56.82 -11.09 -28.48
C GLY A 261 -57.31 -11.53 -27.10
N LEU A 262 -56.42 -11.61 -26.11
CA LEU A 262 -56.78 -11.91 -24.72
C LEU A 262 -57.70 -10.83 -24.12
N ALA A 263 -57.42 -9.56 -24.41
CA ALA A 263 -58.25 -8.44 -23.98
C ALA A 263 -59.67 -8.50 -24.58
N LEU A 264 -59.77 -8.80 -25.88
CA LEU A 264 -61.05 -8.96 -26.57
C LEU A 264 -61.86 -10.15 -26.05
N LEU A 265 -61.19 -11.28 -25.77
CA LEU A 265 -61.82 -12.45 -25.14
C LEU A 265 -62.34 -12.12 -23.74
N SER A 266 -61.57 -11.38 -22.94
CA SER A 266 -62.02 -10.94 -21.62
C SER A 266 -63.23 -10.00 -21.69
N GLY A 267 -63.23 -9.02 -22.61
CA GLY A 267 -64.36 -8.10 -22.80
C GLY A 267 -65.61 -8.79 -23.36
N GLY A 268 -65.44 -9.78 -24.24
CA GLY A 268 -66.54 -10.58 -24.79
C GLY A 268 -67.22 -11.45 -23.73
N LEU A 269 -66.44 -12.04 -22.81
CA LEU A 269 -66.97 -12.81 -21.67
C LEU A 269 -67.73 -11.93 -20.66
N ALA A 270 -67.43 -10.62 -20.58
CA ALA A 270 -68.18 -9.68 -19.74
C ALA A 270 -69.63 -9.50 -20.21
N GLN A 271 -69.85 -9.58 -21.53
CA GLN A 271 -71.17 -9.35 -22.14
C GLN A 271 -72.08 -10.58 -22.11
N THR A 272 -71.54 -11.78 -21.83
CA THR A 272 -72.30 -13.05 -21.84
C THR A 272 -72.83 -13.48 -20.47
N GLY A 273 -72.74 -12.64 -19.45
CA GLY A 273 -73.33 -12.90 -18.13
C GLY A 273 -72.56 -13.88 -17.23
N PHE A 274 -71.37 -14.33 -17.64
CA PHE A 274 -70.46 -15.10 -16.78
C PHE A 274 -69.81 -14.14 -15.78
N SER A 275 -70.32 -14.12 -14.54
CA SER A 275 -69.89 -13.29 -13.38
C SER A 275 -69.01 -12.09 -13.76
N GLY A 276 -69.62 -10.91 -13.94
CA GLY A 276 -68.95 -9.69 -14.43
C GLY A 276 -67.61 -9.33 -13.77
N GLY A 277 -67.34 -9.82 -12.56
CA GLY A 277 -66.03 -9.68 -11.89
C GLY A 277 -64.86 -10.37 -12.58
N ALA A 278 -65.02 -11.56 -13.17
CA ALA A 278 -63.90 -12.29 -13.81
C ALA A 278 -63.44 -11.63 -15.12
N ALA A 279 -64.40 -11.12 -15.88
CA ALA A 279 -64.16 -10.43 -17.14
C ALA A 279 -63.59 -9.02 -16.92
N GLN A 280 -64.09 -8.29 -15.91
CA GLN A 280 -63.51 -7.02 -15.48
C GLN A 280 -62.09 -7.20 -14.92
N ALA A 281 -61.84 -8.28 -14.17
CA ALA A 281 -60.49 -8.63 -13.71
C ALA A 281 -59.54 -8.93 -14.89
N GLY A 282 -60.02 -9.60 -15.94
CA GLY A 282 -59.25 -9.84 -17.17
C GLY A 282 -58.94 -8.56 -17.98
N GLY A 283 -59.86 -7.60 -18.02
CA GLY A 283 -59.61 -6.29 -18.62
C GLY A 283 -58.59 -5.45 -17.83
N LEU A 284 -58.75 -5.40 -16.50
CA LEU A 284 -57.80 -4.76 -15.59
C LEU A 284 -56.39 -5.36 -15.71
N LEU A 285 -56.31 -6.67 -15.97
CA LEU A 285 -55.09 -7.41 -16.20
C LEU A 285 -54.25 -6.90 -17.38
N VAL A 286 -54.92 -6.80 -18.54
CA VAL A 286 -54.31 -6.36 -19.79
C VAL A 286 -53.89 -4.91 -19.65
N PHE A 287 -54.73 -4.12 -18.98
CA PHE A 287 -54.44 -2.74 -18.67
C PHE A 287 -53.17 -2.60 -17.81
N MET A 288 -53.08 -3.30 -16.66
CA MET A 288 -51.88 -3.30 -15.80
C MET A 288 -50.61 -3.74 -16.55
N THR A 289 -50.73 -4.74 -17.43
CA THR A 289 -49.62 -5.27 -18.21
C THR A 289 -49.06 -4.23 -19.20
N ALA A 290 -49.93 -3.54 -19.93
CA ALA A 290 -49.51 -2.57 -20.92
C ALA A 290 -49.01 -1.26 -20.28
N VAL A 291 -49.64 -0.80 -19.19
CA VAL A 291 -49.23 0.40 -18.44
C VAL A 291 -47.88 0.20 -17.74
N PHE A 292 -47.55 -1.03 -17.33
CA PHE A 292 -46.27 -1.33 -16.68
C PHE A 292 -45.09 -1.46 -17.66
N THR A 293 -45.29 -2.21 -18.74
CA THR A 293 -44.18 -2.70 -19.59
C THR A 293 -43.52 -1.63 -20.43
N LEU A 294 -44.28 -0.65 -20.93
CA LEU A 294 -43.73 0.41 -21.77
C LEU A 294 -42.87 1.41 -20.96
N PRO A 295 -43.33 1.96 -19.82
CA PRO A 295 -42.47 2.75 -18.91
C PRO A 295 -41.21 2.01 -18.48
N TYR A 296 -41.33 0.72 -18.14
CA TYR A 296 -40.19 -0.09 -17.72
C TYR A 296 -39.12 -0.17 -18.82
N VAL A 297 -39.49 -0.56 -20.05
CA VAL A 297 -38.52 -0.77 -21.14
C VAL A 297 -37.87 0.54 -21.58
N LEU A 298 -38.61 1.66 -21.56
CA LEU A 298 -38.07 2.97 -21.91
C LEU A 298 -37.04 3.44 -20.88
N ALA A 299 -37.37 3.38 -19.60
CA ALA A 299 -36.46 3.81 -18.54
C ALA A 299 -35.25 2.86 -18.39
N ASP A 300 -35.42 1.56 -18.61
CA ASP A 300 -34.34 0.58 -18.64
C ASP A 300 -33.30 0.89 -19.74
N LYS A 301 -33.74 1.29 -20.95
CA LYS A 301 -32.81 1.71 -22.01
C LYS A 301 -32.08 3.02 -21.70
N VAL A 302 -32.74 3.96 -21.03
CA VAL A 302 -32.17 5.29 -20.75
C VAL A 302 -31.20 5.25 -19.56
N ALA A 303 -31.55 4.52 -18.51
CA ALA A 303 -30.93 4.62 -17.19
C ALA A 303 -30.70 3.28 -16.47
N GLY A 304 -30.94 2.15 -17.14
CA GLY A 304 -30.69 0.80 -16.63
C GLY A 304 -31.85 0.19 -15.83
N THR A 305 -31.70 -1.07 -15.47
CA THR A 305 -32.75 -1.93 -14.92
C THR A 305 -33.37 -1.41 -13.63
N GLY A 306 -32.57 -0.77 -12.77
CA GLY A 306 -33.08 -0.11 -11.57
C GLY A 306 -34.07 1.02 -11.90
N ALA A 307 -33.70 1.92 -12.81
CA ALA A 307 -34.57 3.02 -13.24
C ALA A 307 -35.81 2.50 -13.99
N GLY A 308 -35.65 1.45 -14.80
CA GLY A 308 -36.75 0.70 -15.42
C GLY A 308 -37.77 0.22 -14.39
N ALA A 309 -37.30 -0.37 -13.29
CA ALA A 309 -38.15 -0.87 -12.21
C ALA A 309 -38.97 0.24 -11.53
N LEU A 310 -38.33 1.37 -11.20
CA LEU A 310 -39.00 2.54 -10.60
C LEU A 310 -40.05 3.14 -11.55
N ALA A 311 -39.67 3.36 -12.81
CA ALA A 311 -40.54 3.92 -13.83
C ALA A 311 -41.77 3.04 -14.10
N GLY A 312 -41.57 1.72 -14.20
CA GLY A 312 -42.65 0.74 -14.40
C GLY A 312 -43.63 0.69 -13.24
N THR A 313 -43.12 0.61 -12.00
CA THR A 313 -43.95 0.50 -10.79
C THR A 313 -44.73 1.77 -10.47
N LEU A 314 -44.10 2.94 -10.59
CA LEU A 314 -44.75 4.23 -10.36
C LEU A 314 -45.69 4.60 -11.50
N GLY A 315 -45.33 4.29 -12.75
CA GLY A 315 -46.20 4.46 -13.91
C GLY A 315 -47.46 3.60 -13.80
N ALA A 316 -47.32 2.32 -13.44
CA ALA A 316 -48.45 1.43 -13.19
C ALA A 316 -49.30 1.86 -11.99
N GLY A 317 -48.65 2.29 -10.89
CA GLY A 317 -49.34 2.83 -9.71
C GLY A 317 -50.15 4.10 -10.00
N ALA A 318 -49.57 5.04 -10.77
CA ALA A 318 -50.23 6.26 -11.17
C ALA A 318 -51.39 5.99 -12.14
N GLY A 319 -51.21 5.03 -13.06
CA GLY A 319 -52.28 4.56 -13.95
C GLY A 319 -53.44 3.89 -13.19
N LEU A 320 -53.15 3.04 -12.19
CA LEU A 320 -54.15 2.43 -11.31
C LEU A 320 -54.87 3.48 -10.47
N PHE A 321 -54.15 4.48 -9.94
CA PHE A 321 -54.73 5.57 -9.17
C PHE A 321 -55.76 6.36 -10.00
N VAL A 322 -55.38 6.76 -11.22
CA VAL A 322 -56.28 7.46 -12.14
C VAL A 322 -57.48 6.59 -12.50
N PHE A 323 -57.31 5.27 -12.58
CA PHE A 323 -58.42 4.35 -12.88
C PHE A 323 -59.41 4.17 -11.72
N LEU A 324 -58.93 4.15 -10.47
CA LEU A 324 -59.74 3.88 -9.28
C LEU A 324 -60.34 5.13 -8.62
N THR A 325 -59.88 6.32 -8.98
CA THR A 325 -60.29 7.58 -8.35
C THR A 325 -60.57 8.64 -9.42
N ASP A 326 -61.40 9.63 -9.11
CA ASP A 326 -61.69 10.76 -10.00
C ASP A 326 -60.52 11.77 -10.11
N GLY A 327 -59.32 11.40 -9.63
CA GLY A 327 -58.11 12.22 -9.68
C GLY A 327 -58.05 13.37 -8.67
N ALA A 328 -59.11 13.62 -7.89
CA ALA A 328 -59.20 14.72 -6.93
C ALA A 328 -58.15 14.66 -5.80
N SER A 329 -57.64 13.46 -5.47
CA SER A 329 -56.71 13.22 -4.34
C SER A 329 -55.33 12.73 -4.79
N PHE A 330 -54.81 13.26 -5.90
CA PHE A 330 -53.48 12.87 -6.43
C PHE A 330 -52.31 13.29 -5.51
N GLY A 331 -52.47 14.35 -4.72
CA GLY A 331 -51.43 14.85 -3.79
C GLY A 331 -50.96 13.80 -2.77
N PRO A 332 -51.87 13.15 -2.03
CA PRO A 332 -51.53 12.00 -1.18
C PRO A 332 -50.83 10.86 -1.93
N PHE A 333 -51.29 10.48 -3.12
CA PHE A 333 -50.63 9.43 -3.91
C PHE A 333 -49.16 9.75 -4.20
N LEU A 334 -48.86 10.97 -4.66
CA LEU A 334 -47.48 11.40 -4.91
C LEU A 334 -46.65 11.48 -3.62
N SER A 335 -47.22 12.02 -2.54
CA SER A 335 -46.50 12.23 -1.28
C SER A 335 -46.11 10.90 -0.63
N PHE A 336 -47.06 9.97 -0.51
CA PHE A 336 -46.81 8.64 0.01
C PHE A 336 -45.99 7.79 -0.97
N GLY A 337 -46.14 8.01 -2.28
CA GLY A 337 -45.27 7.44 -3.31
C GLY A 337 -43.81 7.79 -3.12
N LEU A 338 -43.50 9.07 -2.93
CA LEU A 338 -42.14 9.54 -2.65
C LEU A 338 -41.59 8.93 -1.36
N VAL A 339 -42.39 8.87 -0.29
CA VAL A 339 -42.01 8.21 0.97
C VAL A 339 -41.70 6.72 0.74
N GLY A 340 -42.54 6.01 -0.02
CA GLY A 340 -42.31 4.61 -0.34
C GLY A 340 -41.04 4.39 -1.16
N ILE A 341 -40.78 5.24 -2.16
CA ILE A 341 -39.53 5.19 -2.95
C ILE A 341 -38.32 5.40 -2.04
N LEU A 342 -38.35 6.43 -1.19
CA LEU A 342 -37.27 6.74 -0.27
C LEU A 342 -37.02 5.57 0.69
N LEU A 343 -38.07 5.00 1.28
CA LEU A 343 -37.96 3.84 2.18
C LEU A 343 -37.35 2.62 1.47
N GLY A 344 -37.73 2.36 0.21
CA GLY A 344 -37.19 1.24 -0.56
C GLY A 344 -35.77 1.48 -1.08
N LEU A 345 -35.41 2.70 -1.49
CA LEU A 345 -34.04 3.05 -1.92
C LEU A 345 -33.05 3.06 -0.74
N VAL A 346 -33.49 3.53 0.42
CA VAL A 346 -32.70 3.55 1.66
C VAL A 346 -32.70 2.18 2.35
N LEU A 347 -33.36 1.15 1.80
CA LEU A 347 -33.35 -0.21 2.33
C LEU A 347 -31.93 -0.76 2.50
N GLY A 348 -31.03 -0.50 1.55
CA GLY A 348 -29.63 -0.90 1.68
C GLY A 348 -28.91 -0.25 2.88
N TRP A 349 -29.44 0.86 3.40
CA TRP A 349 -28.94 1.61 4.56
C TRP A 349 -29.56 1.21 5.88
N TRP A 350 -30.89 1.14 5.98
CA TRP A 350 -31.51 0.80 7.25
C TRP A 350 -31.59 -0.71 7.50
N ARG A 351 -31.68 -1.56 6.46
CA ARG A 351 -31.76 -3.03 6.62
C ARG A 351 -30.57 -3.60 7.40
N PRO A 352 -29.30 -3.27 7.08
CA PRO A 352 -28.16 -3.80 7.81
C PRO A 352 -28.21 -3.45 9.30
N ILE A 353 -28.69 -2.25 9.64
CA ILE A 353 -28.83 -1.77 11.03
C ILE A 353 -29.97 -2.51 11.74
N PHE A 354 -31.15 -2.58 11.10
CA PHE A 354 -32.33 -3.22 11.68
C PHE A 354 -32.14 -4.72 11.90
N LEU A 355 -31.51 -5.43 10.95
CA LEU A 355 -31.25 -6.86 11.07
C LEU A 355 -30.05 -7.20 11.94
N TYR A 356 -29.15 -6.25 12.22
CA TYR A 356 -27.93 -6.49 12.99
C TYR A 356 -28.14 -7.22 14.33
N PRO A 357 -29.06 -6.80 15.23
CA PRO A 357 -29.25 -7.50 16.51
C PRO A 357 -29.71 -8.95 16.33
N PHE A 358 -30.54 -9.23 15.32
CA PHE A 358 -30.99 -10.59 15.02
C PHE A 358 -29.86 -11.44 14.46
N LEU A 359 -29.03 -10.87 13.57
CA LEU A 359 -27.85 -11.54 13.02
C LEU A 359 -26.81 -11.83 14.10
N LEU A 360 -26.62 -10.91 15.05
CA LEU A 360 -25.73 -11.09 16.19
C LEU A 360 -26.15 -12.30 17.03
N ILE A 361 -27.45 -12.41 17.36
CA ILE A 361 -28.00 -13.55 18.11
C ILE A 361 -27.82 -14.85 17.33
N TRP A 362 -28.12 -14.84 16.03
CA TRP A 362 -27.94 -16.00 15.16
C TRP A 362 -26.48 -16.47 15.12
N ASN A 363 -25.54 -15.56 14.89
CA ASN A 363 -24.12 -15.86 14.81
C ASN A 363 -23.55 -16.34 16.16
N ALA A 364 -23.99 -15.75 17.28
CA ALA A 364 -23.62 -16.21 18.61
C ALA A 364 -24.14 -17.63 18.91
N LEU A 365 -25.34 -17.97 18.44
CA LEU A 365 -25.89 -19.31 18.56
C LEU A 365 -25.06 -20.32 17.75
N LEU A 366 -24.65 -19.96 16.52
CA LEU A 366 -23.78 -20.81 15.71
C LEU A 366 -22.41 -21.03 16.36
N TYR A 367 -21.82 -20.01 16.97
CA TYR A 367 -20.56 -20.14 17.72
C TYR A 367 -20.70 -21.15 18.86
N ARG A 368 -21.74 -21.00 19.69
CA ARG A 368 -22.01 -21.95 20.79
C ARG A 368 -22.30 -23.37 20.32
N LEU A 369 -22.90 -23.54 19.14
CA LEU A 369 -23.14 -24.88 18.58
C LEU A 369 -21.83 -25.57 18.19
N ASP A 370 -20.90 -24.85 17.55
CA ASP A 370 -19.59 -25.42 17.17
C ASP A 370 -18.64 -25.56 18.37
N GLU A 371 -18.76 -24.71 19.39
CA GLU A 371 -18.05 -24.89 20.67
C GLU A 371 -18.49 -26.20 21.36
N ASN A 372 -19.80 -26.44 21.46
CA ASN A 372 -20.35 -27.68 22.04
C ASN A 372 -20.07 -28.93 21.18
N ARG A 373 -19.75 -28.75 19.90
CA ARG A 373 -19.40 -29.84 18.98
C ARG A 373 -18.04 -30.46 19.28
N LEU A 374 -17.13 -29.77 19.97
CA LEU A 374 -15.87 -30.39 20.45
C LEU A 374 -16.13 -31.66 21.29
N ALA A 375 -17.30 -31.78 21.91
CA ALA A 375 -17.75 -32.97 22.64
C ALA A 375 -18.51 -34.02 21.79
N ARG A 376 -18.80 -33.75 20.50
CA ARG A 376 -19.59 -34.61 19.58
C ARG A 376 -18.99 -34.64 18.17
N PRO A 377 -18.13 -35.64 17.84
CA PRO A 377 -17.42 -35.73 16.56
C PRO A 377 -18.32 -35.81 15.31
N ASP A 378 -19.55 -36.32 15.45
CA ASP A 378 -20.46 -36.58 14.33
C ASP A 378 -21.32 -35.37 13.92
N ALA A 379 -21.28 -34.26 14.66
CA ALA A 379 -22.08 -33.08 14.32
C ALA A 379 -21.51 -32.36 13.07
N ILE A 380 -22.38 -31.67 12.34
CA ILE A 380 -22.02 -30.93 11.11
C ILE A 380 -21.51 -29.53 11.50
N PRO A 381 -20.42 -29.01 10.90
CA PRO A 381 -19.94 -27.66 11.18
C PRO A 381 -21.01 -26.60 10.93
N ALA A 382 -21.28 -25.77 11.93
CA ALA A 382 -22.28 -24.71 11.90
C ALA A 382 -21.73 -23.40 11.29
N PHE A 383 -20.41 -23.20 11.29
CA PHE A 383 -19.74 -22.01 10.76
C PHE A 383 -20.16 -21.63 9.34
N ARG A 384 -20.40 -22.60 8.46
CA ARG A 384 -20.89 -22.36 7.08
C ARG A 384 -22.23 -21.60 6.98
N PHE A 385 -23.01 -21.57 8.05
CA PHE A 385 -24.29 -20.85 8.12
C PHE A 385 -24.17 -19.44 8.68
N HIS A 386 -22.94 -18.99 8.99
CA HIS A 386 -22.69 -17.65 9.48
C HIS A 386 -23.09 -16.58 8.47
N SER A 387 -23.64 -15.45 8.95
CA SER A 387 -24.19 -14.41 8.07
C SER A 387 -23.17 -13.77 7.13
N ALA A 388 -21.88 -13.87 7.46
CA ALA A 388 -20.78 -13.38 6.62
C ALA A 388 -20.71 -14.06 5.24
N PHE A 389 -21.23 -15.28 5.12
CA PHE A 389 -21.17 -16.06 3.88
C PHE A 389 -22.41 -15.91 3.01
N TRP A 390 -23.42 -15.17 3.46
CA TRP A 390 -24.66 -15.03 2.71
C TRP A 390 -25.32 -13.64 2.74
N ASP A 391 -24.94 -12.73 3.65
CA ASP A 391 -25.47 -11.36 3.68
C ASP A 391 -24.53 -10.37 2.98
N GLU A 392 -24.61 -10.29 1.66
CA GLU A 392 -23.75 -9.42 0.84
C GLU A 392 -23.95 -7.91 1.11
N LEU A 393 -25.10 -7.53 1.67
CA LEU A 393 -25.43 -6.13 1.92
C LEU A 393 -25.02 -5.67 3.33
N GLN A 394 -24.61 -6.57 4.21
CA GLN A 394 -24.13 -6.21 5.54
C GLN A 394 -22.84 -5.39 5.43
N ARG A 395 -22.89 -4.17 5.99
CA ARG A 395 -21.77 -3.22 5.99
C ARG A 395 -21.13 -3.09 7.35
N LEU A 396 -21.88 -3.38 8.41
CA LEU A 396 -21.37 -3.34 9.77
C LEU A 396 -20.42 -4.53 9.98
N HIS A 397 -19.37 -4.31 10.74
CA HIS A 397 -18.46 -5.39 11.15
C HIS A 397 -19.25 -6.38 12.01
N LEU A 398 -19.15 -7.67 11.68
CA LEU A 398 -19.80 -8.72 12.47
C LEU A 398 -18.93 -9.02 13.70
N VAL A 399 -19.43 -8.70 14.89
CA VAL A 399 -18.71 -8.92 16.15
C VAL A 399 -18.32 -10.39 16.30
N ASN A 400 -17.10 -10.66 16.79
CA ASN A 400 -16.54 -11.99 17.09
C ASN A 400 -16.33 -12.93 15.89
N LEU A 401 -16.42 -12.42 14.65
CA LEU A 401 -16.19 -13.25 13.46
C LEU A 401 -14.71 -13.65 13.30
N ASP A 402 -13.80 -12.77 13.72
CA ASP A 402 -12.36 -13.02 13.87
C ASP A 402 -12.07 -14.15 14.85
N ALA A 403 -12.63 -14.09 16.06
CA ALA A 403 -12.49 -15.13 17.07
C ALA A 403 -13.06 -16.48 16.60
N TYR A 404 -14.20 -16.47 15.91
CA TYR A 404 -14.79 -17.70 15.36
C TYR A 404 -13.94 -18.26 14.21
N LEU A 405 -13.42 -17.42 13.31
CA LEU A 405 -12.54 -17.89 12.25
C LEU A 405 -11.26 -18.54 12.82
N LEU A 406 -10.64 -17.91 13.82
CA LEU A 406 -9.47 -18.46 14.51
C LEU A 406 -9.78 -19.81 15.19
N PHE A 407 -10.91 -19.91 15.90
CA PHE A 407 -11.39 -21.16 16.49
C PHE A 407 -11.55 -22.29 15.46
N VAL A 408 -12.11 -21.98 14.29
CA VAL A 408 -12.24 -22.94 13.19
C VAL A 408 -10.87 -23.33 12.65
N MET A 409 -9.93 -22.39 12.51
CA MET A 409 -8.57 -22.68 12.06
C MET A 409 -7.79 -23.57 13.03
N GLU A 410 -8.02 -23.44 14.33
CA GLU A 410 -7.43 -24.33 15.36
C GLU A 410 -7.97 -25.76 15.27
N THR A 411 -9.23 -25.91 14.84
CA THR A 411 -9.89 -27.23 14.73
C THR A 411 -9.66 -27.89 13.36
N ASP A 412 -9.76 -27.13 12.26
CA ASP A 412 -9.55 -27.54 10.87
C ASP A 412 -8.95 -26.39 10.05
N ILE A 413 -7.62 -26.41 9.89
CA ILE A 413 -6.85 -25.40 9.15
C ILE A 413 -7.35 -25.29 7.69
N ALA A 414 -7.76 -26.39 7.05
CA ALA A 414 -8.17 -26.38 5.65
C ALA A 414 -9.53 -25.68 5.47
N GLU A 415 -10.48 -25.93 6.37
CA GLU A 415 -11.77 -25.24 6.41
C GLU A 415 -11.58 -23.75 6.69
N GLY A 416 -10.79 -23.38 7.69
CA GLY A 416 -10.53 -21.99 8.04
C GLY A 416 -9.81 -21.19 6.94
N ARG A 417 -8.81 -21.78 6.27
CA ARG A 417 -8.16 -21.11 5.10
C ARG A 417 -9.12 -20.89 3.93
N THR A 418 -10.01 -21.84 3.68
CA THR A 418 -11.02 -21.69 2.61
C THR A 418 -12.02 -20.58 2.95
N ALA A 419 -12.49 -20.52 4.20
CA ALA A 419 -13.36 -19.45 4.67
C ALA A 419 -12.67 -18.08 4.64
N MET A 420 -11.40 -18.00 5.06
CA MET A 420 -10.60 -16.77 5.00
C MET A 420 -10.43 -16.26 3.57
N ALA A 421 -10.15 -17.15 2.61
CA ALA A 421 -10.01 -16.81 1.20
C ALA A 421 -11.34 -16.30 0.59
N TYR A 422 -12.48 -16.82 1.03
CA TYR A 422 -13.78 -16.28 0.64
C TYR A 422 -13.99 -14.88 1.25
N LEU A 423 -13.76 -14.72 2.57
CA LEU A 423 -14.00 -13.48 3.31
C LEU A 423 -13.14 -12.31 2.81
N SER A 424 -11.93 -12.55 2.31
CA SER A 424 -11.04 -11.51 1.77
C SER A 424 -11.64 -10.77 0.57
N GLY A 425 -12.50 -11.43 -0.21
CA GLY A 425 -13.25 -10.84 -1.33
C GLY A 425 -14.55 -10.13 -0.93
N THR A 426 -14.94 -10.21 0.35
CA THR A 426 -16.20 -9.66 0.85
C THR A 426 -16.01 -8.31 1.56
N ARG A 427 -17.12 -7.71 2.00
CA ARG A 427 -17.10 -6.53 2.90
C ARG A 427 -16.50 -6.83 4.28
N GLN A 428 -16.42 -8.10 4.68
CA GLN A 428 -15.83 -8.54 5.96
C GLN A 428 -14.34 -8.90 5.83
N ARG A 429 -13.63 -8.33 4.83
CA ARG A 429 -12.19 -8.56 4.61
C ARG A 429 -11.31 -8.27 5.83
N TRP A 430 -11.76 -7.42 6.75
CA TRP A 430 -11.03 -7.10 7.98
C TRP A 430 -10.77 -8.36 8.82
N VAL A 431 -11.70 -9.31 8.85
CA VAL A 431 -11.55 -10.59 9.57
C VAL A 431 -10.41 -11.43 9.01
N ALA A 432 -10.31 -11.48 7.68
CA ALA A 432 -9.22 -12.21 7.03
C ALA A 432 -7.86 -11.56 7.31
N GLN A 433 -7.82 -10.22 7.43
CA GLN A 433 -6.63 -9.49 7.82
C GLN A 433 -6.25 -9.75 9.28
N GLU A 434 -7.19 -9.67 10.23
CA GLU A 434 -6.93 -9.96 11.65
C GLU A 434 -6.46 -11.41 11.86
N ALA A 435 -7.13 -12.37 11.21
CA ALA A 435 -6.75 -13.78 11.31
C ALA A 435 -5.34 -14.02 10.74
N GLN A 436 -5.00 -13.38 9.62
CA GLN A 436 -3.65 -13.48 9.05
C GLN A 436 -2.58 -12.86 9.97
N ILE A 437 -2.87 -11.70 10.58
CA ILE A 437 -1.95 -11.04 11.52
C ILE A 437 -1.69 -11.95 12.73
N GLU A 438 -2.72 -12.59 13.29
CA GLU A 438 -2.56 -13.48 14.45
C GLU A 438 -1.82 -14.77 14.07
N LEU A 439 -2.02 -15.32 12.86
CA LEU A 439 -1.24 -16.47 12.38
C LEU A 439 0.23 -16.13 12.20
N ASP A 440 0.53 -14.98 11.59
CA ASP A 440 1.90 -14.51 11.43
C ASP A 440 2.54 -14.26 12.82
N ALA A 441 1.81 -13.67 13.77
CA ALA A 441 2.29 -13.48 15.14
C ALA A 441 2.61 -14.83 15.83
N ARG A 442 1.73 -15.83 15.72
CA ARG A 442 1.98 -17.18 16.24
C ARG A 442 3.18 -17.85 15.59
N GLN A 443 3.38 -17.64 14.29
CA GLN A 443 4.54 -18.18 13.58
C GLN A 443 5.85 -17.56 14.08
N LEU A 444 5.87 -16.24 14.32
CA LEU A 444 7.02 -15.54 14.91
C LEU A 444 7.30 -15.99 16.35
N GLU A 445 6.25 -16.23 17.14
CA GLU A 445 6.32 -16.70 18.53
C GLU A 445 6.87 -18.14 18.64
N GLN A 446 6.71 -18.96 17.60
CA GLN A 446 7.23 -20.34 17.57
C GLN A 446 8.73 -20.43 17.29
N CYS A 447 9.40 -19.32 16.93
CA CYS A 447 10.85 -19.31 16.68
C CYS A 447 11.63 -19.50 18.00
N ARG A 448 12.35 -20.62 18.12
CA ARG A 448 13.11 -20.97 19.34
C ARG A 448 14.62 -20.74 19.25
N ASP A 449 15.16 -20.57 18.04
CA ASP A 449 16.58 -20.37 17.78
C ASP A 449 16.79 -19.37 16.63
N VAL A 450 18.04 -18.94 16.44
CA VAL A 450 18.40 -17.97 15.38
C VAL A 450 18.15 -18.54 13.99
N ALA A 451 18.23 -19.86 13.80
CA ALA A 451 17.94 -20.52 12.53
C ALA A 451 16.44 -20.45 12.16
N ALA A 452 15.54 -20.67 13.12
CA ALA A 452 14.11 -20.51 12.95
C ALA A 452 13.75 -19.04 12.68
N ILE A 453 14.38 -18.10 13.39
CA ILE A 453 14.26 -16.66 13.11
C ILE A 453 14.67 -16.36 11.67
N ALA A 454 15.81 -16.89 11.20
CA ALA A 454 16.32 -16.70 9.85
C ALA A 454 15.42 -17.29 8.75
N ALA A 455 14.70 -18.38 9.03
CA ALA A 455 13.88 -19.10 8.07
C ALA A 455 12.45 -18.54 7.91
N VAL A 456 11.99 -17.64 8.79
CA VAL A 456 10.58 -17.24 8.87
C VAL A 456 10.16 -16.18 7.83
N ALA A 457 11.10 -15.38 7.32
CA ALA A 457 10.82 -14.26 6.41
C ALA A 457 9.97 -14.60 5.15
N PRO A 458 10.15 -15.74 4.46
CA PRO A 458 9.36 -16.07 3.27
C PRO A 458 7.89 -16.40 3.56
N GLY A 459 7.54 -16.71 4.82
CA GLY A 459 6.19 -17.12 5.21
C GLY A 459 5.27 -15.99 5.66
N LEU A 460 5.79 -14.78 5.87
CA LEU A 460 5.02 -13.64 6.40
C LEU A 460 4.26 -12.90 5.30
N ALA A 461 2.96 -12.65 5.50
CA ALA A 461 2.07 -12.01 4.52
C ALA A 461 2.19 -10.47 4.51
N ALA A 462 3.41 -9.95 4.61
CA ALA A 462 3.66 -8.53 4.86
C ALA A 462 3.27 -7.60 3.68
N SER A 463 3.12 -8.12 2.46
CA SER A 463 2.70 -7.37 1.27
C SER A 463 1.19 -7.23 1.12
N ASP A 464 0.42 -8.14 1.72
CA ASP A 464 -1.01 -8.29 1.45
C ASP A 464 -1.87 -7.58 2.52
N LEU A 465 -1.22 -7.10 3.59
CA LEU A 465 -1.83 -6.44 4.73
C LEU A 465 -1.75 -4.92 4.63
N VAL A 466 -2.82 -4.23 5.05
CA VAL A 466 -2.93 -2.77 5.07
C VAL A 466 -2.93 -2.29 6.53
N GLY A 467 -2.11 -1.29 6.85
CA GLY A 467 -2.09 -0.65 8.18
C GLY A 467 -0.78 -0.87 8.96
N SER A 468 -0.81 -0.59 10.26
CA SER A 468 0.38 -0.63 11.13
C SER A 468 0.94 -2.03 11.34
N ALA A 469 0.09 -3.07 11.37
CA ALA A 469 0.53 -4.46 11.45
C ALA A 469 1.47 -4.86 10.29
N SER A 470 1.25 -4.33 9.08
CA SER A 470 2.14 -4.62 7.94
C SER A 470 3.51 -3.95 8.07
N ALA A 471 3.60 -2.79 8.74
CA ALA A 471 4.87 -2.15 9.05
C ALA A 471 5.67 -2.97 10.08
N LEU A 472 4.99 -3.52 11.09
CA LEU A 472 5.60 -4.40 12.09
C LEU A 472 6.11 -5.70 11.45
N LEU A 473 5.27 -6.39 10.67
CA LEU A 473 5.66 -7.63 9.98
C LEU A 473 6.82 -7.43 8.99
N ARG A 474 6.87 -6.28 8.30
CA ARG A 474 8.04 -5.92 7.47
C ARG A 474 9.31 -5.71 8.29
N SER A 475 9.19 -5.21 9.50
CA SER A 475 10.35 -5.01 10.40
C SER A 475 10.86 -6.36 10.92
N PHE A 476 9.97 -7.28 11.33
CA PHE A 476 10.36 -8.66 11.66
C PHE A 476 10.93 -9.43 10.45
N SER A 477 10.36 -9.25 9.25
CA SER A 477 10.91 -9.86 8.02
C SER A 477 12.33 -9.36 7.71
N ARG A 478 12.63 -8.07 7.94
CA ARG A 478 13.99 -7.52 7.80
C ARG A 478 14.95 -8.13 8.82
N VAL A 479 14.55 -8.17 10.09
CA VAL A 479 15.34 -8.81 11.16
C VAL A 479 15.65 -10.28 10.82
N SER A 480 14.66 -11.01 10.32
CA SER A 480 14.82 -12.41 9.89
C SER A 480 15.84 -12.56 8.75
N ARG A 481 15.81 -11.68 7.74
CA ARG A 481 16.81 -11.69 6.66
C ARG A 481 18.21 -11.30 7.13
N ASP A 482 18.32 -10.30 7.99
CA ASP A 482 19.59 -9.87 8.58
C ASP A 482 20.19 -11.02 9.41
N ALA A 483 19.37 -11.75 10.18
CA ALA A 483 19.78 -12.96 10.91
C ALA A 483 20.23 -14.08 9.96
N ALA A 484 19.54 -14.29 8.84
CA ALA A 484 19.95 -15.27 7.83
C ALA A 484 21.32 -14.92 7.21
N ALA A 485 21.55 -13.64 6.90
CA ALA A 485 22.83 -13.16 6.39
C ALA A 485 23.95 -13.28 7.43
N ALA A 486 23.64 -13.07 8.72
CA ALA A 486 24.58 -13.26 9.80
C ALA A 486 24.99 -14.73 9.95
N LEU A 487 24.05 -15.67 9.85
CA LEU A 487 24.34 -17.11 9.92
C LEU A 487 25.17 -17.65 8.74
N GLN A 488 25.26 -16.93 7.63
CA GLN A 488 26.09 -17.30 6.47
C GLN A 488 27.55 -16.86 6.58
N GLN A 489 27.93 -16.12 7.63
CA GLN A 489 29.33 -15.69 7.83
C GLN A 489 30.22 -16.86 8.22
N GLU A 490 31.42 -16.95 7.62
CA GLU A 490 32.35 -18.08 7.83
C GLU A 490 33.08 -18.05 9.19
N SER A 491 33.36 -16.84 9.70
CA SER A 491 34.05 -16.65 10.98
C SER A 491 33.07 -16.42 12.13
N ALA A 492 33.33 -17.04 13.27
CA ALA A 492 32.58 -16.84 14.51
C ALA A 492 32.55 -15.36 14.94
N TYR A 493 33.65 -14.62 14.71
CA TYR A 493 33.73 -13.18 14.96
C TYR A 493 32.78 -12.38 14.04
N ASN A 494 32.80 -12.64 12.73
CA ASN A 494 31.93 -11.94 11.78
C ASN A 494 30.45 -12.26 12.01
N GLN A 495 30.16 -13.52 12.35
CA GLN A 495 28.83 -13.96 12.74
C GLN A 495 28.37 -13.23 14.01
N ARG A 496 29.23 -13.10 15.03
CA ARG A 496 28.94 -12.34 16.26
C ARG A 496 28.64 -10.88 15.95
N LEU A 497 29.48 -10.22 15.14
CA LEU A 497 29.31 -8.81 14.80
C LEU A 497 27.99 -8.56 14.05
N ALA A 498 27.68 -9.42 13.08
CA ALA A 498 26.43 -9.33 12.32
C ALA A 498 25.19 -9.58 13.22
N LEU A 499 25.23 -10.58 14.10
CA LEU A 499 24.15 -10.85 15.05
C LEU A 499 24.00 -9.75 16.11
N HIS A 500 25.07 -9.08 16.53
CA HIS A 500 24.99 -7.93 17.42
C HIS A 500 24.22 -6.77 16.78
N ALA A 501 24.43 -6.51 15.48
CA ALA A 501 23.64 -5.51 14.75
C ALA A 501 22.15 -5.89 14.67
N VAL A 502 21.84 -7.19 14.55
CA VAL A 502 20.46 -7.70 14.61
C VAL A 502 19.85 -7.48 16.00
N GLU A 503 20.62 -7.73 17.07
CA GLU A 503 20.20 -7.48 18.45
C GLU A 503 19.89 -6.00 18.71
N GLU A 504 20.75 -5.07 18.26
CA GLU A 504 20.52 -3.62 18.39
C GLU A 504 19.26 -3.17 17.64
N ARG A 505 19.01 -3.74 16.46
CA ARG A 505 17.79 -3.45 15.68
C ARG A 505 16.55 -3.95 16.43
N LEU A 506 16.59 -5.15 17.00
CA LEU A 506 15.52 -5.71 17.82
C LEU A 506 15.28 -4.87 19.09
N ASP A 507 16.34 -4.37 19.73
CA ASP A 507 16.22 -3.48 20.88
C ASP A 507 15.59 -2.12 20.51
N THR A 508 15.93 -1.58 19.34
CA THR A 508 15.27 -0.38 18.80
C THR A 508 13.79 -0.63 18.55
N LEU A 509 13.44 -1.73 17.88
CA LEU A 509 12.06 -2.14 17.63
C LEU A 509 11.27 -2.34 18.94
N LEU A 510 11.89 -2.95 19.95
CA LEU A 510 11.28 -3.15 21.26
C LEU A 510 10.99 -1.82 21.96
N ARG A 511 11.91 -0.84 21.88
CA ARG A 511 11.69 0.51 22.42
C ARG A 511 10.58 1.26 21.70
N GLU A 512 10.49 1.14 20.37
CA GLU A 512 9.39 1.69 19.58
C GLU A 512 8.04 1.07 19.97
N LEU A 513 7.96 -0.26 20.06
CA LEU A 513 6.77 -1.00 20.50
C LEU A 513 6.36 -0.69 21.95
N THR A 514 7.32 -0.30 22.80
CA THR A 514 7.04 0.08 24.19
C THR A 514 6.41 1.48 24.27
N ARG A 515 6.77 2.37 23.35
CA ARG A 515 6.29 3.75 23.29
C ARG A 515 5.03 3.93 22.44
N SER A 516 4.73 2.96 21.57
CA SER A 516 3.56 3.00 20.70
C SER A 516 2.28 2.69 21.47
N GLU A 517 1.22 3.48 21.22
CA GLU A 517 -0.15 3.23 21.71
C GLU A 517 -0.98 2.39 20.71
N GLU A 518 -0.35 1.86 19.66
CA GLU A 518 -1.07 1.07 18.66
C GLU A 518 -1.56 -0.28 19.21
N PRO A 519 -2.75 -0.77 18.79
CA PRO A 519 -3.34 -2.01 19.32
C PRO A 519 -2.45 -3.26 19.17
N TYR A 520 -1.71 -3.36 18.07
CA TYR A 520 -0.83 -4.51 17.80
C TYR A 520 0.49 -4.44 18.57
N ALA A 521 0.86 -3.27 19.12
CA ALA A 521 2.13 -3.13 19.81
C ALA A 521 2.22 -4.06 21.03
N GLU A 522 1.12 -4.26 21.75
CA GLU A 522 1.05 -5.17 22.89
C GLU A 522 1.26 -6.65 22.49
N ARG A 523 0.70 -7.08 21.35
CA ARG A 523 0.82 -8.48 20.88
C ARG A 523 2.23 -8.82 20.39
N PHE A 524 2.92 -7.89 19.72
CA PHE A 524 4.24 -8.13 19.12
C PHE A 524 5.42 -7.80 20.06
N ARG A 525 5.19 -7.03 21.13
CA ARG A 525 6.22 -6.72 22.14
C ARG A 525 6.88 -7.97 22.76
N PRO A 526 6.14 -8.98 23.27
CA PRO A 526 6.77 -10.18 23.84
C PRO A 526 7.58 -10.96 22.80
N ILE A 527 7.14 -10.98 21.54
CA ILE A 527 7.85 -11.65 20.43
C ILE A 527 9.20 -10.97 20.17
N ALA A 528 9.23 -9.63 20.07
CA ALA A 528 10.47 -8.88 19.89
C ALA A 528 11.44 -9.08 21.06
N ALA A 529 10.92 -9.11 22.30
CA ALA A 529 11.72 -9.36 23.49
C ALA A 529 12.35 -10.76 23.49
N GLU A 530 11.58 -11.78 23.10
CA GLU A 530 12.07 -13.16 23.05
C GLU A 530 13.09 -13.36 21.92
N TRP A 531 12.85 -12.80 20.73
CA TRP A 531 13.83 -12.83 19.64
C TRP A 531 15.15 -12.14 20.03
N ARG A 532 15.08 -10.99 20.73
CA ARG A 532 16.28 -10.32 21.23
C ARG A 532 17.03 -11.22 22.22
N ARG A 533 16.32 -11.88 23.14
CA ARG A 533 16.91 -12.83 24.09
C ARG A 533 17.65 -13.96 23.37
N ILE A 534 17.00 -14.59 22.39
CA ILE A 534 17.57 -15.69 21.58
C ILE A 534 18.83 -15.23 20.83
N VAL A 535 18.77 -14.09 20.13
CA VAL A 535 19.92 -13.55 19.38
C VAL A 535 21.06 -13.17 20.32
N GLY A 536 20.76 -12.51 21.45
CA GLY A 536 21.76 -12.14 22.45
C GLY A 536 22.44 -13.36 23.10
N GLU A 537 21.73 -14.46 23.32
CA GLU A 537 22.32 -15.71 23.79
C GLU A 537 23.30 -16.31 22.78
N GLN A 538 22.94 -16.32 21.49
CA GLN A 538 23.84 -16.77 20.42
C GLN A 538 25.08 -15.87 20.30
N CYS A 539 24.93 -14.54 20.42
CA CYS A 539 26.06 -13.61 20.44
C CYS A 539 27.04 -13.92 21.58
N ARG A 540 26.53 -14.22 22.78
CA ARG A 540 27.37 -14.59 23.95
C ARG A 540 28.07 -15.94 23.73
N ALA A 541 27.39 -16.93 23.15
CA ALA A 541 27.98 -18.22 22.83
C ALA A 541 29.14 -18.07 21.83
N LEU A 542 28.95 -17.28 20.76
CA LEU A 542 30.00 -16.97 19.78
C LEU A 542 31.15 -16.18 20.39
N ALA A 543 30.88 -15.27 21.33
CA ALA A 543 31.92 -14.57 22.07
C ALA A 543 32.78 -15.55 22.89
N GLN A 544 32.16 -16.50 23.60
CA GLN A 544 32.89 -17.53 24.34
C GLN A 544 33.69 -18.45 23.41
N GLU A 545 33.16 -18.80 22.24
CA GLU A 545 33.88 -19.60 21.24
C GLU A 545 35.08 -18.84 20.66
N ALA A 546 34.93 -17.54 20.35
CA ALA A 546 36.02 -16.69 19.91
C ALA A 546 37.11 -16.54 20.99
N GLU A 547 36.72 -16.42 22.26
CA GLU A 547 37.63 -16.41 23.40
C GLU A 547 38.38 -17.75 23.54
N LEU A 548 37.68 -18.89 23.45
CA LEU A 548 38.28 -20.23 23.47
C LEU A 548 39.28 -20.43 22.33
N ARG A 549 38.95 -19.92 21.14
CA ARG A 549 39.83 -19.98 19.96
C ARG A 549 40.96 -18.95 20.03
N GLN A 550 40.97 -18.04 20.99
CA GLN A 550 41.93 -16.95 21.10
C GLN A 550 42.05 -16.14 19.80
N GLU A 551 40.93 -15.84 19.15
CA GLU A 551 40.91 -14.96 17.98
C GLU A 551 41.36 -13.54 18.38
N ILE A 552 41.95 -12.82 17.43
CA ILE A 552 42.36 -11.42 17.55
C ILE A 552 41.33 -10.58 16.82
N ASP A 553 40.65 -9.70 17.56
CA ASP A 553 39.78 -8.68 16.98
C ASP A 553 40.65 -7.67 16.22
N SER A 554 40.40 -7.49 14.92
CA SER A 554 41.14 -6.52 14.10
C SER A 554 40.61 -5.10 14.36
N PRO A 555 41.43 -4.18 14.89
CA PRO A 555 41.02 -2.79 15.11
C PRO A 555 41.13 -1.94 13.84
N TYR A 556 41.82 -2.45 12.81
CA TYR A 556 42.16 -1.72 11.59
C TYR A 556 40.96 -1.58 10.65
N ILE A 557 40.76 -0.36 10.14
CA ILE A 557 39.59 -0.01 9.32
C ILE A 557 40.06 0.44 7.95
N ILE A 558 39.67 -0.30 6.92
CA ILE A 558 40.11 -0.09 5.54
C ILE A 558 38.99 0.59 4.74
N GLY A 559 39.36 1.59 3.93
CA GLY A 559 38.50 2.10 2.86
C GLY A 559 37.41 3.09 3.28
N VAL A 560 37.09 3.22 4.57
CA VAL A 560 36.12 4.19 5.09
C VAL A 560 36.78 5.27 5.95
N PRO A 561 36.34 6.54 5.87
CA PRO A 561 36.83 7.59 6.77
C PRO A 561 36.53 7.26 8.24
N LEU A 562 37.52 7.45 9.11
CA LEU A 562 37.34 7.24 10.54
C LEU A 562 36.43 8.34 11.11
N THR A 563 35.47 7.94 11.93
CA THR A 563 34.60 8.86 12.66
C THR A 563 35.10 9.04 14.08
N GLU A 564 34.45 9.93 14.82
CA GLU A 564 34.71 10.11 16.24
C GLU A 564 34.54 8.79 17.02
N LYS A 565 33.61 7.90 16.66
CA LYS A 565 33.34 6.71 17.48
C LYS A 565 34.52 5.74 17.59
N GLN A 566 35.48 5.79 16.67
CA GLN A 566 36.59 4.83 16.63
C GLN A 566 37.84 5.37 17.33
N GLU A 567 38.39 4.59 18.27
CA GLU A 567 39.60 4.96 19.03
C GLU A 567 40.90 4.91 18.22
N ILE A 568 40.90 4.25 17.05
CA ILE A 568 42.09 4.03 16.21
C ILE A 568 42.61 5.29 15.49
N PHE A 569 41.95 6.44 15.61
CA PHE A 569 42.45 7.68 15.04
C PHE A 569 43.71 8.16 15.80
N ILE A 570 44.90 7.90 15.25
CA ILE A 570 46.20 8.17 15.86
C ILE A 570 46.99 9.22 15.05
N GLY A 571 47.68 10.11 15.77
CA GLY A 571 48.57 11.12 15.21
C GLY A 571 47.86 12.41 14.78
N ARG A 572 48.54 13.21 13.95
CA ARG A 572 48.04 14.50 13.39
C ARG A 572 47.86 15.62 14.42
N ASN A 573 48.53 15.51 15.56
CA ASN A 573 48.55 16.56 16.59
C ASN A 573 49.28 17.82 16.08
N ASP A 574 50.22 17.65 15.15
CA ASP A 574 50.93 18.74 14.49
C ASP A 574 50.03 19.53 13.53
N VAL A 575 49.25 18.81 12.72
CA VAL A 575 48.30 19.42 11.77
C VAL A 575 47.17 20.13 12.53
N SER A 576 46.57 19.46 13.52
CA SER A 576 45.52 20.07 14.34
C SER A 576 46.02 21.26 15.16
N GLY A 577 47.22 21.18 15.76
CA GLY A 577 47.84 22.32 16.44
C GLY A 577 48.15 23.50 15.49
N ARG A 578 48.54 23.21 14.24
CA ARG A 578 48.72 24.25 13.21
C ARG A 578 47.40 24.89 12.81
N ILE A 579 46.33 24.09 12.62
CA ILE A 579 44.98 24.59 12.38
C ILE A 579 44.56 25.51 13.53
N GLU A 580 44.71 25.05 14.79
CA GLU A 580 44.38 25.84 15.97
C GLU A 580 45.12 27.18 16.01
N GLN A 581 46.43 27.18 15.73
CA GLN A 581 47.23 28.40 15.67
C GLN A 581 46.70 29.39 14.63
N LEU A 582 46.33 28.90 13.44
CA LEU A 582 45.82 29.72 12.34
C LEU A 582 44.40 30.23 12.60
N LEU A 583 43.57 29.45 13.30
CA LEU A 583 42.23 29.89 13.74
C LEU A 583 42.29 31.04 14.75
N ARG A 584 43.36 31.10 15.56
CA ARG A 584 43.61 32.20 16.51
C ARG A 584 44.21 33.46 15.87
N ASP A 585 44.63 33.41 14.60
CA ASP A 585 45.19 34.56 13.92
C ASP A 585 44.12 35.64 13.68
N ARG A 586 44.42 36.88 14.09
CA ARG A 586 43.54 38.05 13.88
C ARG A 586 43.29 38.35 12.40
N ARG A 587 44.16 37.89 11.49
CA ARG A 587 44.01 38.05 10.03
C ARG A 587 42.99 37.09 9.42
N GLN A 588 42.57 36.08 10.18
CA GLN A 588 41.49 35.16 9.80
C GLN A 588 41.60 34.55 8.40
N PRO A 589 42.77 34.02 7.99
CA PRO A 589 42.91 33.49 6.64
C PRO A 589 42.02 32.25 6.42
N PRO A 590 41.44 32.07 5.23
CA PRO A 590 40.87 30.78 4.87
C PRO A 590 41.97 29.72 4.85
N LEU A 591 41.62 28.49 5.18
CA LEU A 591 42.55 27.37 5.25
C LEU A 591 42.32 26.43 4.06
N LEU A 592 43.41 25.92 3.49
CA LEU A 592 43.35 24.81 2.55
C LEU A 592 44.12 23.62 3.12
N LEU A 593 43.40 22.53 3.32
CA LEU A 593 43.94 21.24 3.67
C LEU A 593 44.22 20.45 2.39
N TYR A 594 45.49 20.30 2.07
CA TYR A 594 45.96 19.63 0.87
C TYR A 594 46.66 18.32 1.24
N GLY A 595 46.40 17.24 0.50
CA GLY A 595 47.12 15.99 0.64
C GLY A 595 46.57 14.93 -0.29
N GLN A 596 47.30 13.84 -0.51
CA GLN A 596 46.88 12.79 -1.45
C GLN A 596 45.58 12.08 -1.05
N ARG A 597 45.00 11.31 -1.98
CA ARG A 597 43.89 10.41 -1.64
C ARG A 597 44.35 9.38 -0.60
N ARG A 598 43.46 9.05 0.34
CA ARG A 598 43.69 8.04 1.39
C ARG A 598 44.77 8.35 2.45
N VAL A 599 45.25 9.59 2.57
CA VAL A 599 46.12 10.04 3.68
C VAL A 599 45.37 10.42 4.95
N GLY A 600 44.04 10.27 4.96
CA GLY A 600 43.20 10.50 6.13
C GLY A 600 42.67 11.93 6.30
N LYS A 601 42.53 12.71 5.22
CA LYS A 601 41.95 14.07 5.25
C LYS A 601 40.55 14.10 5.88
N THR A 602 39.60 13.38 5.29
CA THR A 602 38.22 13.27 5.82
C THR A 602 38.19 12.68 7.24
N SER A 603 39.07 11.73 7.56
CA SER A 603 39.20 11.19 8.91
C SER A 603 39.64 12.25 9.93
N LEU A 604 40.59 13.12 9.55
CA LEU A 604 40.99 14.26 10.39
C LEU A 604 39.83 15.22 10.58
N LEU A 605 39.13 15.62 9.51
CA LEU A 605 37.99 16.55 9.59
C LEU A 605 36.86 16.03 10.48
N ASN A 606 36.57 14.73 10.42
CA ASN A 606 35.59 14.11 11.32
C ASN A 606 36.03 14.09 12.79
N ASN A 607 37.33 14.09 13.07
CA ASN A 607 37.87 14.04 14.43
C ASN A 607 38.30 15.41 14.97
N LEU A 608 38.24 16.49 14.19
CA LEU A 608 38.64 17.83 14.63
C LEU A 608 37.84 18.33 15.84
N GLY A 609 36.59 17.91 16.02
CA GLY A 609 35.84 18.19 17.25
C GLY A 609 36.54 17.71 18.52
N ARG A 610 37.28 16.60 18.46
CA ARG A 610 38.02 16.09 19.62
C ARG A 610 39.40 16.72 19.79
N LEU A 611 39.99 17.18 18.70
CA LEU A 611 41.36 17.70 18.68
C LEU A 611 41.42 19.21 18.95
N LEU A 612 40.38 19.96 18.57
CA LEU A 612 40.32 21.41 18.76
C LEU A 612 39.61 21.77 20.08
N PRO A 613 39.90 22.95 20.66
CA PRO A 613 39.20 23.45 21.84
C PRO A 613 37.67 23.48 21.65
N SER A 614 36.93 23.36 22.76
CA SER A 614 35.46 23.40 22.76
C SER A 614 34.89 24.70 22.18
N ALA A 615 35.66 25.79 22.25
CA ALA A 615 35.31 27.10 21.69
C ALA A 615 35.25 27.12 20.14
N VAL A 616 35.79 26.10 19.47
CA VAL A 616 35.67 25.93 18.01
C VAL A 616 34.58 24.90 17.72
N ILE A 617 33.60 25.31 16.92
CA ILE A 617 32.45 24.50 16.49
C ILE A 617 32.69 24.04 15.04
N PRO A 618 33.01 22.75 14.82
CA PRO A 618 33.27 22.25 13.46
C PRO A 618 31.97 22.00 12.71
N LEU A 619 31.83 22.64 11.56
CA LEU A 619 30.70 22.53 10.64
C LEU A 619 31.16 21.79 9.37
N PHE A 620 31.17 20.46 9.42
CA PHE A 620 31.57 19.60 8.32
C PHE A 620 30.49 19.48 7.24
N VAL A 621 30.88 19.67 5.98
CA VAL A 621 30.04 19.46 4.81
C VAL A 621 30.84 18.71 3.73
N ASP A 622 30.32 17.55 3.33
CA ASP A 622 30.86 16.76 2.22
C ASP A 622 30.27 17.27 0.89
N LEU A 623 31.14 17.84 0.04
CA LEU A 623 30.73 18.37 -1.27
C LEU A 623 30.60 17.30 -2.34
N GLN A 624 31.02 16.04 -2.16
CA GLN A 624 30.65 14.95 -3.08
C GLN A 624 29.20 14.45 -2.88
N GLY A 625 28.59 14.87 -1.77
CA GLY A 625 27.25 14.51 -1.34
C GLY A 625 26.11 15.31 -2.00
N PRO A 626 24.94 15.42 -1.34
CA PRO A 626 23.75 16.08 -1.88
C PRO A 626 23.95 17.56 -2.24
N ALA A 627 24.91 18.24 -1.63
CA ALA A 627 25.18 19.66 -1.86
C ALA A 627 25.56 19.93 -3.33
N SER A 628 26.60 19.30 -3.86
CA SER A 628 27.02 19.48 -5.27
C SER A 628 26.05 18.85 -6.28
N ARG A 629 25.24 17.87 -5.87
CA ARG A 629 24.25 17.21 -6.74
C ARG A 629 22.91 17.93 -6.82
N ALA A 630 22.74 19.05 -6.11
CA ALA A 630 21.53 19.85 -6.18
C ALA A 630 21.24 20.30 -7.63
N SER A 631 19.96 20.54 -7.92
CA SER A 631 19.49 21.01 -9.22
C SER A 631 19.44 22.53 -9.32
N ASP A 632 19.28 23.21 -8.19
CA ASP A 632 19.15 24.66 -8.04
C ASP A 632 19.91 25.18 -6.81
N GLU A 633 20.10 26.50 -6.74
CA GLU A 633 20.79 27.19 -5.65
C GLU A 633 20.10 26.96 -4.29
N VAL A 634 18.77 26.88 -4.29
CA VAL A 634 17.94 26.50 -3.14
C VAL A 634 18.37 25.15 -2.59
N GLY A 635 18.48 24.13 -3.46
CA GLY A 635 18.91 22.80 -3.08
C GLY A 635 20.34 22.78 -2.55
N PHE A 636 21.25 23.56 -3.14
CA PHE A 636 22.64 23.67 -2.69
C PHE A 636 22.72 24.26 -1.28
N LEU A 637 22.13 25.44 -1.05
CA LEU A 637 22.15 26.15 0.24
C LEU A 637 21.40 25.37 1.34
N TYR A 638 20.27 24.75 1.00
CA TYR A 638 19.56 23.88 1.93
C TYR A 638 20.43 22.69 2.38
N ASN A 639 21.13 22.04 1.45
CA ASN A 639 21.99 20.90 1.78
C ASN A 639 23.25 21.33 2.54
N LEU A 640 23.79 22.51 2.24
CA LEU A 640 24.89 23.13 2.98
C LEU A 640 24.48 23.41 4.44
N ALA A 641 23.37 24.12 4.66
CA ALA A 641 22.83 24.39 5.99
C ALA A 641 22.53 23.09 6.75
N ARG A 642 21.91 22.10 6.09
CA ARG A 642 21.64 20.78 6.69
C ARG A 642 22.91 20.08 7.14
N GLY A 643 23.98 20.11 6.34
CA GLY A 643 25.28 19.55 6.69
C GLY A 643 25.89 20.23 7.92
N MET A 644 25.90 21.57 7.93
CA MET A 644 26.38 22.37 9.06
C MET A 644 25.66 22.02 10.37
N ARG A 645 24.31 21.96 10.34
CA ARG A 645 23.49 21.61 11.50
C ARG A 645 23.77 20.20 12.01
N GLN A 646 23.86 19.22 11.11
CA GLN A 646 24.15 17.83 11.48
C GLN A 646 25.53 17.69 12.10
N SER A 647 26.54 18.40 11.57
CA SER A 647 27.88 18.40 12.16
C SER A 647 27.89 19.05 13.54
N ALA A 648 27.27 20.23 13.70
CA ALA A 648 27.21 20.92 15.00
C ALA A 648 26.56 20.04 16.08
N GLN A 649 25.44 19.39 15.76
CA GLN A 649 24.76 18.49 16.66
C GLN A 649 25.60 17.25 16.99
N ARG A 650 26.34 16.70 16.02
CA ARG A 650 27.16 15.49 16.20
C ARG A 650 28.42 15.75 17.02
N GLN A 651 29.16 16.82 16.71
CA GLN A 651 30.50 17.05 17.28
C GLN A 651 30.48 17.85 18.60
N ARG A 652 29.41 18.63 18.82
CA ARG A 652 29.31 19.60 19.93
C ARG A 652 27.94 19.61 20.63
N GLU A 653 27.02 18.72 20.23
CA GLU A 653 25.64 18.69 20.74
C GLU A 653 24.91 20.05 20.62
N LEU A 654 25.36 20.89 19.69
CA LEU A 654 24.84 22.24 19.49
C LEU A 654 23.71 22.20 18.45
N ALA A 655 22.51 22.60 18.88
CA ALA A 655 21.35 22.72 18.00
C ALA A 655 21.35 24.08 17.28
N LEU A 656 21.62 24.06 15.98
CA LEU A 656 21.55 25.24 15.11
C LEU A 656 20.13 25.45 14.52
N PRO A 657 19.73 26.69 14.20
CA PRO A 657 18.41 27.04 13.66
C PRO A 657 18.10 26.30 12.35
N LEU A 658 16.83 26.00 12.08
CA LEU A 658 16.39 25.24 10.90
C LEU A 658 16.15 26.19 9.71
N LEU A 659 16.78 25.88 8.57
CA LEU A 659 16.54 26.53 7.28
C LEU A 659 15.75 25.59 6.37
N SER A 660 14.52 25.97 6.02
CA SER A 660 13.65 25.20 5.13
C SER A 660 13.85 25.59 3.67
N ARG A 661 13.47 24.70 2.74
CA ARG A 661 13.48 25.00 1.30
C ARG A 661 12.49 26.10 0.93
N GLU A 662 11.42 26.24 1.71
CA GLU A 662 10.38 27.25 1.50
C GLU A 662 10.92 28.65 1.82
N GLN A 663 11.72 28.78 2.88
CA GLN A 663 12.39 30.04 3.22
C GLN A 663 13.35 30.49 2.11
N LEU A 664 14.07 29.53 1.50
CA LEU A 664 15.03 29.80 0.43
C LEU A 664 14.38 30.06 -0.95
N ALA A 665 13.08 29.82 -1.13
CA ALA A 665 12.48 29.72 -2.47
C ALA A 665 12.42 31.05 -3.24
N ALA A 666 12.32 32.19 -2.55
CA ALA A 666 12.18 33.50 -3.18
C ALA A 666 13.52 34.21 -3.42
N ASP A 667 14.39 34.21 -2.39
CA ASP A 667 15.73 34.81 -2.45
C ASP A 667 16.71 33.91 -1.66
N PRO A 668 17.33 32.92 -2.32
CA PRO A 668 18.12 31.89 -1.64
C PRO A 668 19.32 32.44 -0.89
N PHE A 669 20.09 33.34 -1.49
CA PHE A 669 21.34 33.83 -0.90
C PHE A 669 21.10 34.84 0.22
N SER A 670 20.14 35.77 0.06
CA SER A 670 19.79 36.69 1.14
C SER A 670 19.22 35.95 2.34
N SER A 671 18.32 34.98 2.12
CA SER A 671 17.75 34.18 3.21
C SER A 671 18.79 33.29 3.90
N PHE A 672 19.79 32.82 3.15
CA PHE A 672 20.91 32.08 3.74
C PHE A 672 21.82 32.98 4.57
N ASP A 673 22.08 34.22 4.13
CA ASP A 673 22.84 35.21 4.89
C ASP A 673 22.12 35.61 6.19
N GLU A 674 20.80 35.87 6.13
CA GLU A 674 19.98 36.11 7.32
C GLU A 674 20.00 34.91 8.29
N TRP A 675 19.97 33.68 7.75
CA TRP A 675 20.10 32.48 8.56
C TRP A 675 21.48 32.35 9.21
N LEU A 676 22.56 32.80 8.56
CA LEU A 676 23.89 32.84 9.19
C LEU A 676 23.92 33.81 10.38
N ASP A 677 23.15 34.90 10.36
CA ASP A 677 23.01 35.79 11.53
C ASP A 677 22.37 35.06 12.72
N GLU A 678 21.34 34.25 12.46
CA GLU A 678 20.75 33.40 13.51
C GLU A 678 21.74 32.35 14.03
N VAL A 679 22.60 31.82 13.16
CA VAL A 679 23.68 30.90 13.56
C VAL A 679 24.70 31.60 14.45
N GLU A 680 25.11 32.84 14.14
CA GLU A 680 26.03 33.62 14.99
C GLU A 680 25.45 33.86 16.38
N LEU A 681 24.16 34.17 16.47
CA LEU A 681 23.47 34.31 17.76
C LEU A 681 23.49 33.00 18.57
N ALA A 682 23.41 31.84 17.91
CA ALA A 682 23.50 30.53 18.55
C ALA A 682 24.92 30.13 18.96
N LEU A 683 25.96 30.66 18.27
CA LEU A 683 27.37 30.41 18.57
C LEU A 683 27.86 31.20 19.79
N VAL A 684 27.24 32.35 20.09
CA VAL A 684 27.62 33.27 21.18
C VAL A 684 29.07 33.76 20.99
N ASP A 685 30.02 33.29 21.80
CA ASP A 685 31.46 33.65 21.74
C ASP A 685 32.31 32.58 21.02
N ASN A 686 31.67 31.54 20.47
CA ASN A 686 32.37 30.44 19.82
C ASN A 686 32.69 30.75 18.34
N LEU A 687 33.74 30.11 17.82
CA LEU A 687 34.17 30.22 16.44
C LEU A 687 33.59 29.06 15.62
N ALA A 688 32.88 29.34 14.53
CA ALA A 688 32.45 28.33 13.57
C ALA A 688 33.55 28.04 12.54
N LEU A 689 33.94 26.77 12.43
CA LEU A 689 34.85 26.30 11.39
C LEU A 689 34.05 25.54 10.33
N LEU A 690 33.70 26.22 9.24
CA LEU A 690 33.07 25.61 8.06
C LEU A 690 34.10 24.81 7.26
N MET A 691 33.98 23.49 7.30
CA MET A 691 34.88 22.56 6.63
C MET A 691 34.18 21.99 5.40
N LEU A 692 34.65 22.36 4.22
CA LEU A 692 34.15 21.89 2.93
C LEU A 692 35.11 20.82 2.40
N ASP A 693 34.70 19.55 2.49
CA ASP A 693 35.52 18.42 2.03
C ASP A 693 35.30 18.12 0.55
N GLU A 694 36.37 17.70 -0.14
CA GLU A 694 36.41 17.41 -1.57
C GLU A 694 35.84 18.56 -2.42
N PHE A 695 36.39 19.76 -2.24
CA PHE A 695 35.90 20.97 -2.91
C PHE A 695 35.98 20.91 -4.44
N GLU A 696 36.81 20.03 -5.01
CA GLU A 696 36.91 19.76 -6.45
C GLU A 696 35.58 19.29 -7.05
N ALA A 697 34.72 18.64 -6.24
CA ALA A 697 33.38 18.24 -6.67
C ALA A 697 32.52 19.45 -7.07
N LEU A 698 32.74 20.60 -6.42
CA LEU A 698 32.04 21.84 -6.75
C LEU A 698 32.52 22.39 -8.09
N GLU A 699 33.82 22.29 -8.41
CA GLU A 699 34.35 22.75 -9.69
C GLU A 699 33.76 21.98 -10.88
N GLN A 700 33.61 20.66 -10.76
CA GLN A 700 32.97 19.85 -11.82
C GLN A 700 31.52 20.24 -12.09
N VAL A 701 30.84 20.79 -11.08
CA VAL A 701 29.45 21.23 -11.16
C VAL A 701 29.35 22.65 -11.71
N LEU A 702 30.26 23.54 -11.30
CA LEU A 702 30.41 24.89 -11.86
C LEU A 702 30.78 24.85 -13.34
N ALA A 703 31.64 23.92 -13.75
CA ALA A 703 31.99 23.70 -15.16
C ALA A 703 30.82 23.21 -16.03
N LYS A 704 29.70 22.78 -15.42
CA LYS A 704 28.48 22.32 -16.11
C LYS A 704 27.35 23.35 -16.06
N ASP A 705 27.64 24.59 -15.69
CA ASP A 705 26.69 25.73 -15.60
C ASP A 705 25.42 25.43 -14.79
N ARG A 706 25.52 24.62 -13.73
CA ARG A 706 24.35 24.28 -12.88
C ARG A 706 23.97 25.40 -11.92
N PHE A 707 24.95 26.17 -11.44
CA PHE A 707 24.80 27.37 -10.63
C PHE A 707 25.78 28.43 -11.14
N ASP A 708 25.48 29.69 -10.91
CA ASP A 708 26.39 30.78 -11.28
C ASP A 708 27.64 30.78 -10.38
N GLU A 709 28.80 30.55 -11.00
CA GLU A 709 30.10 30.53 -10.34
C GLU A 709 30.39 31.82 -9.56
N ALA A 710 30.05 32.98 -10.14
CA ALA A 710 30.32 34.28 -9.52
C ALA A 710 29.50 34.47 -8.24
N ILE A 711 28.29 33.90 -8.19
CA ILE A 711 27.40 34.02 -7.04
C ILE A 711 27.86 33.10 -5.90
N VAL A 712 28.15 31.83 -6.19
CA VAL A 712 28.57 30.86 -5.16
C VAL A 712 29.95 31.21 -4.59
N LEU A 713 30.94 31.51 -5.45
CA LEU A 713 32.28 31.92 -4.99
C LEU A 713 32.27 33.31 -4.35
N GLY A 714 31.40 34.21 -4.85
CA GLY A 714 31.15 35.51 -4.24
C GLY A 714 30.62 35.40 -2.82
N MET A 715 29.68 34.48 -2.56
CA MET A 715 29.15 34.21 -1.23
C MET A 715 30.20 33.63 -0.27
N LEU A 716 31.01 32.65 -0.71
CA LEU A 716 32.12 32.14 0.10
C LEU A 716 33.12 33.24 0.44
N ARG A 717 33.45 34.10 -0.53
CA ARG A 717 34.32 35.25 -0.31
C ARG A 717 33.70 36.24 0.68
N HIS A 718 32.41 36.53 0.56
CA HIS A 718 31.70 37.40 1.49
C HIS A 718 31.75 36.86 2.93
N LEU A 719 31.48 35.56 3.12
CA LEU A 719 31.57 34.88 4.40
C LEU A 719 32.98 34.96 5.00
N ILE A 720 34.02 34.75 4.19
CA ILE A 720 35.42 34.87 4.62
C ILE A 720 35.79 36.32 5.02
N GLN A 721 35.26 37.32 4.31
CA GLN A 721 35.66 38.73 4.48
C GLN A 721 34.89 39.48 5.57
N HIS A 722 33.60 39.16 5.76
CA HIS A 722 32.70 39.98 6.57
C HIS A 722 32.26 39.32 7.88
N ARG A 723 32.35 37.98 8.01
CA ARG A 723 31.86 37.26 9.19
C ARG A 723 33.02 36.77 10.07
N ALA A 724 33.36 37.55 11.10
CA ALA A 724 34.52 37.29 11.95
C ALA A 724 34.46 35.97 12.74
N GLN A 725 33.25 35.50 13.09
CA GLN A 725 33.02 34.24 13.81
C GLN A 725 33.11 33.01 12.92
N PHE A 726 33.08 33.16 11.59
CA PHE A 726 33.24 32.07 10.66
C PHE A 726 34.68 31.96 10.16
N LYS A 727 35.14 30.72 10.00
CA LYS A 727 36.39 30.37 9.32
C LYS A 727 36.10 29.27 8.33
N VAL A 728 36.69 29.37 7.15
CA VAL A 728 36.52 28.37 6.08
C VAL A 728 37.78 27.53 5.99
N LEU A 729 37.60 26.22 6.00
CA LEU A 729 38.62 25.23 5.68
C LEU A 729 38.14 24.43 4.47
N LEU A 730 38.90 24.48 3.39
CA LEU A 730 38.68 23.66 2.20
C LEU A 730 39.59 22.44 2.27
N SER A 731 39.12 21.26 1.87
CA SER A 731 39.93 20.04 1.81
C SER A 731 39.88 19.43 0.42
N GLY A 732 41.05 19.10 -0.14
CA GLY A 732 41.18 18.57 -1.49
C GLY A 732 42.44 17.72 -1.69
N SER A 733 42.49 17.07 -2.85
CA SER A 733 43.60 16.24 -3.33
C SER A 733 44.54 16.99 -4.29
N HIS A 734 44.17 18.20 -4.72
CA HIS A 734 44.92 19.03 -5.67
C HIS A 734 45.34 20.37 -5.05
N THR A 735 46.48 20.93 -5.50
CA THR A 735 46.96 22.25 -5.07
C THR A 735 46.18 23.37 -5.77
N LEU A 736 46.06 24.55 -5.15
CA LEU A 736 45.36 25.72 -5.74
C LEU A 736 45.92 26.20 -7.07
N ASP A 737 47.19 25.91 -7.36
CA ASP A 737 47.82 26.24 -8.64
C ASP A 737 47.15 25.51 -9.82
N GLU A 738 46.46 24.39 -9.55
CA GLU A 738 45.65 23.68 -10.53
C GLU A 738 44.23 24.30 -10.68
N PHE A 739 43.82 25.17 -9.75
CA PHE A 739 42.50 25.83 -9.71
C PHE A 739 42.62 27.35 -9.90
N GLN A 740 43.03 27.78 -11.10
CA GLN A 740 43.18 29.19 -11.48
C GLN A 740 41.95 30.07 -11.18
N ARG A 741 40.74 29.48 -11.12
CA ARG A 741 39.48 30.19 -10.83
C ARG A 741 39.39 30.61 -9.35
N TRP A 742 39.78 29.73 -8.44
CA TRP A 742 39.67 29.90 -6.99
C TRP A 742 40.76 30.81 -6.40
N SER A 743 41.93 30.88 -7.04
CA SER A 743 43.05 31.72 -6.60
C SER A 743 42.69 33.21 -6.51
N SER A 744 41.77 33.68 -7.35
CA SER A 744 41.28 35.07 -7.35
C SER A 744 40.33 35.39 -6.19
N TYR A 745 39.61 34.39 -5.65
CA TYR A 745 38.69 34.54 -4.52
C TYR A 745 39.35 34.24 -3.17
N LEU A 746 40.50 33.54 -3.18
CA LEU A 746 41.21 33.06 -1.98
C LEU A 746 42.67 33.55 -1.91
N ILE A 747 42.89 34.85 -2.17
CA ILE A 747 44.23 35.47 -2.28
C ILE A 747 45.10 35.30 -1.01
N ASN A 748 44.49 35.15 0.17
CA ASN A 748 45.17 35.04 1.47
C ASN A 748 45.07 33.64 2.13
N VAL A 749 44.79 32.59 1.35
CA VAL A 749 44.64 31.23 1.88
C VAL A 749 45.94 30.66 2.44
N GLN A 750 45.85 30.00 3.60
CA GLN A 750 46.96 29.28 4.22
C GLN A 750 46.87 27.80 3.88
N VAL A 751 47.88 27.28 3.19
CA VAL A 751 47.96 25.87 2.79
C VAL A 751 48.57 25.04 3.92
N ILE A 752 47.88 23.97 4.29
CA ILE A 752 48.28 22.97 5.29
C ILE A 752 48.39 21.64 4.58
N HIS A 753 49.62 21.14 4.44
CA HIS A 753 49.88 19.85 3.80
C HIS A 753 49.69 18.69 4.79
N ILE A 754 48.97 17.65 4.38
CA ILE A 754 48.84 16.35 5.06
C ILE A 754 49.55 15.29 4.21
N GLY A 755 50.76 14.95 4.62
CA GLY A 755 51.51 13.81 4.09
C GLY A 755 51.29 12.54 4.91
N TYR A 756 52.27 11.64 4.92
CA TYR A 756 52.23 10.39 5.70
C TYR A 756 52.30 10.64 7.22
N LEU A 757 52.02 9.61 8.01
CA LEU A 757 52.22 9.68 9.46
C LEU A 757 53.71 9.72 9.77
N ARG A 758 54.07 10.43 10.84
CA ARG A 758 55.45 10.36 11.35
C ARG A 758 55.74 8.95 11.80
N GLU A 759 57.00 8.53 11.72
CA GLU A 759 57.40 7.17 12.08
C GLU A 759 56.92 6.75 13.48
N ALA A 760 57.00 7.64 14.47
CA ALA A 760 56.49 7.38 15.83
C ALA A 760 54.97 7.18 15.88
N GLU A 761 54.20 7.97 15.11
CA GLU A 761 52.74 7.87 15.02
C GLU A 761 52.32 6.59 14.26
N ALA A 762 53.01 6.27 13.17
CA ALA A 762 52.79 5.07 12.40
C ALA A 762 53.14 3.82 13.23
N ARG A 763 54.24 3.84 13.99
CA ARG A 763 54.62 2.76 14.92
C ARG A 763 53.57 2.58 16.01
N GLN A 764 53.05 3.67 16.57
CA GLN A 764 51.94 3.61 17.52
C GLN A 764 50.69 2.98 16.90
N LEU A 765 50.34 3.35 15.66
CA LEU A 765 49.20 2.76 14.94
C LEU A 765 49.38 1.25 14.70
N ILE A 766 50.60 0.77 14.47
CA ILE A 766 50.92 -0.65 14.25
C ILE A 766 50.89 -1.44 15.57
N GLU A 767 51.54 -0.92 16.62
CA GLU A 767 51.80 -1.68 17.84
C GLU A 767 50.71 -1.48 18.90
N SER A 768 49.98 -0.36 18.86
CA SER A 768 48.96 -0.01 19.85
C SER A 768 47.84 0.85 19.23
N PRO A 769 47.10 0.30 18.24
CA PRO A 769 45.97 0.99 17.59
C PRO A 769 44.81 1.31 18.54
N VAL A 770 44.58 0.47 19.55
CA VAL A 770 43.56 0.62 20.58
C VAL A 770 44.14 0.21 21.94
N ARG A 771 43.47 0.59 23.02
CA ARG A 771 43.84 0.12 24.37
C ARG A 771 43.74 -1.41 24.42
N ASP A 772 44.74 -2.05 25.02
CA ASP A 772 44.80 -3.51 25.21
C ASP A 772 44.77 -4.35 23.91
N PHE A 773 45.41 -3.85 22.84
CA PHE A 773 45.52 -4.61 21.60
C PHE A 773 46.27 -5.94 21.79
N ALA A 774 45.66 -7.03 21.34
CA ALA A 774 46.08 -8.37 21.72
C ALA A 774 47.25 -8.95 20.89
N LEU A 775 47.59 -8.33 19.75
CA LEU A 775 48.69 -8.75 18.89
C LEU A 775 49.94 -7.91 19.18
N ARG A 776 51.06 -8.57 19.51
CA ARG A 776 52.37 -7.92 19.67
C ARG A 776 53.17 -8.06 18.37
N TYR A 777 54.05 -7.10 18.11
CA TYR A 777 54.97 -7.14 16.96
C TYR A 777 56.41 -7.29 17.46
N GLU A 778 57.20 -8.09 16.74
CA GLU A 778 58.65 -8.01 16.87
C GLU A 778 59.15 -6.66 16.33
N PRO A 779 60.24 -6.08 16.88
CA PRO A 779 60.79 -4.82 16.38
C PRO A 779 61.12 -4.85 14.89
N ALA A 780 61.62 -6.00 14.39
CA ALA A 780 61.90 -6.19 12.97
C ALA A 780 60.62 -6.25 12.11
N ALA A 781 59.52 -6.78 12.66
CA ALA A 781 58.23 -6.86 11.98
C ALA A 781 57.58 -5.48 11.87
N SER A 782 57.49 -4.73 12.97
CA SER A 782 56.94 -3.37 12.94
C SER A 782 57.79 -2.43 12.09
N GLN A 783 59.12 -2.55 12.15
CA GLN A 783 60.01 -1.82 11.25
C GLN A 783 59.74 -2.19 9.78
N ARG A 784 59.57 -3.48 9.45
CA ARG A 784 59.29 -3.87 8.07
C ARG A 784 57.96 -3.31 7.56
N VAL A 785 56.91 -3.27 8.40
CA VAL A 785 55.64 -2.62 8.06
C VAL A 785 55.87 -1.14 7.75
N LEU A 786 56.68 -0.44 8.54
CA LEU A 786 57.05 0.96 8.28
C LEU A 786 57.83 1.11 6.97
N ASP A 787 58.81 0.25 6.71
CA ASP A 787 59.65 0.31 5.51
C ASP A 787 58.80 0.13 4.24
N VAL A 788 57.83 -0.80 4.26
CA VAL A 788 57.01 -1.09 3.07
C VAL A 788 55.88 -0.08 2.84
N THR A 789 55.37 0.54 3.90
CA THR A 789 54.22 1.46 3.84
C THR A 789 54.62 2.94 3.92
N ARG A 790 55.83 3.25 4.38
CA ARG A 790 56.33 4.60 4.70
C ARG A 790 55.39 5.42 5.60
N GLY A 791 54.62 4.74 6.46
CA GLY A 791 53.65 5.40 7.33
C GLY A 791 52.41 5.94 6.62
N HIS A 792 52.12 5.51 5.39
CA HIS A 792 50.88 5.87 4.70
C HIS A 792 49.67 5.27 5.45
N PRO A 793 48.74 6.08 6.01
CA PRO A 793 47.71 5.60 6.94
C PRO A 793 46.87 4.43 6.42
N PHE A 794 46.40 4.52 5.18
CA PHE A 794 45.61 3.46 4.56
C PHE A 794 46.40 2.16 4.36
N LEU A 795 47.67 2.24 3.95
CA LEU A 795 48.50 1.06 3.67
C LEU A 795 48.97 0.39 4.96
N VAL A 796 49.24 1.17 6.01
CA VAL A 796 49.51 0.64 7.36
C VAL A 796 48.30 -0.15 7.85
N GLN A 797 47.10 0.44 7.81
CA GLN A 797 45.89 -0.26 8.27
C GLN A 797 45.56 -1.48 7.42
N LEU A 798 45.73 -1.40 6.10
CA LEU A 798 45.54 -2.53 5.18
C LEU A 798 46.47 -3.69 5.53
N LEU A 799 47.78 -3.44 5.58
CA LEU A 799 48.75 -4.49 5.85
C LEU A 799 48.59 -5.06 7.26
N CYS A 800 48.33 -4.23 8.26
CA CYS A 800 48.12 -4.71 9.62
C CYS A 800 46.82 -5.53 9.77
N ALA A 801 45.75 -5.20 9.03
CA ALA A 801 44.54 -6.01 8.98
C ALA A 801 44.82 -7.40 8.39
N GLU A 802 45.60 -7.48 7.31
CA GLU A 802 46.01 -8.75 6.71
C GLU A 802 46.89 -9.57 7.65
N ILE A 803 47.78 -8.93 8.41
CA ILE A 803 48.57 -9.61 9.44
C ILE A 803 47.65 -10.20 10.52
N VAL A 804 46.62 -9.47 10.97
CA VAL A 804 45.65 -10.00 11.95
C VAL A 804 44.86 -11.18 11.35
N ALA A 805 44.42 -11.08 10.10
CA ALA A 805 43.73 -12.17 9.41
C ALA A 805 44.61 -13.43 9.32
N LEU A 806 45.85 -13.28 8.85
CA LEU A 806 46.84 -14.36 8.79
C LEU A 806 47.10 -14.97 10.18
N LYS A 807 47.21 -14.16 11.23
CA LYS A 807 47.39 -14.64 12.60
C LYS A 807 46.18 -15.41 13.10
N ASN A 808 44.97 -15.04 12.72
CA ASN A 808 43.77 -15.79 13.08
C ASN A 808 43.66 -17.14 12.37
N GLU A 809 44.33 -17.35 11.24
CA GLU A 809 44.42 -18.66 10.57
C GLU A 809 45.44 -19.61 11.23
N GLN A 810 46.43 -19.06 11.93
CA GLN A 810 47.48 -19.84 12.61
C GLN A 810 46.97 -20.50 13.91
N PRO A 811 47.66 -21.53 14.44
CA PRO A 811 47.32 -22.12 15.73
C PRO A 811 47.38 -21.09 16.89
N PRO A 812 46.54 -21.21 17.93
CA PRO A 812 46.47 -20.26 19.06
C PRO A 812 47.81 -19.85 19.66
N ALA A 813 48.75 -20.80 19.77
CA ALA A 813 50.09 -20.57 20.31
C ALA A 813 50.95 -19.55 19.52
N GLN A 814 50.64 -19.31 18.25
CA GLN A 814 51.41 -18.44 17.35
C GLN A 814 50.71 -17.10 17.06
N ARG A 815 49.44 -16.93 17.51
CA ARG A 815 48.62 -15.78 17.13
C ARG A 815 49.12 -14.46 17.70
N ARG A 816 49.61 -14.47 18.95
CA ARG A 816 49.85 -13.23 19.73
C ARG A 816 51.17 -12.51 19.41
N LEU A 817 51.98 -13.02 18.48
CA LEU A 817 53.24 -12.40 18.07
C LEU A 817 53.37 -12.39 16.54
N ALA A 818 53.42 -11.21 15.93
CA ALA A 818 53.73 -10.99 14.53
C ALA A 818 55.25 -10.89 14.31
N THR A 819 55.76 -11.75 13.42
CA THR A 819 57.17 -11.85 13.04
C THR A 819 57.42 -11.22 11.68
N LEU A 820 58.69 -11.04 11.33
CA LEU A 820 59.08 -10.55 9.99
C LEU A 820 58.53 -11.43 8.86
N ALA A 821 58.45 -12.74 9.06
CA ALA A 821 57.93 -13.68 8.07
C ALA A 821 56.43 -13.46 7.82
N ASP A 822 55.65 -13.19 8.88
CA ASP A 822 54.22 -12.92 8.75
C ASP A 822 53.95 -11.65 7.93
N VAL A 823 54.77 -10.61 8.11
CA VAL A 823 54.68 -9.38 7.29
C VAL A 823 54.94 -9.70 5.81
N ALA A 824 55.96 -10.51 5.53
CA ALA A 824 56.27 -10.91 4.15
C ALA A 824 55.14 -11.74 3.51
N THR A 825 54.51 -12.62 4.29
CA THR A 825 53.36 -13.43 3.85
C THR A 825 52.09 -12.60 3.65
N ALA A 826 51.87 -11.55 4.44
CA ALA A 826 50.68 -10.69 4.34
C ALA A 826 50.73 -9.69 3.17
N VAL A 827 51.93 -9.35 2.66
CA VAL A 827 52.08 -8.35 1.57
C VAL A 827 51.33 -8.73 0.28
N PRO A 828 51.42 -9.96 -0.25
CA PRO A 828 50.64 -10.36 -1.43
C PRO A 828 49.12 -10.20 -1.25
N GLU A 829 48.58 -10.61 -0.11
CA GLU A 829 47.15 -10.46 0.21
C GLU A 829 46.77 -8.98 0.32
N ALA A 830 47.62 -8.15 0.93
CA ALA A 830 47.40 -6.70 1.00
C ALA A 830 47.37 -6.06 -0.39
N LEU A 831 48.20 -6.51 -1.34
CA LEU A 831 48.15 -6.06 -2.73
C LEU A 831 46.86 -6.49 -3.43
N ALA A 832 46.39 -7.72 -3.17
CA ALA A 832 45.15 -8.25 -3.73
C ALA A 832 43.92 -7.50 -3.20
N HIS A 833 43.76 -7.41 -1.87
CA HIS A 833 42.65 -6.70 -1.22
C HIS A 833 42.68 -5.18 -1.46
N GLY A 834 43.88 -4.60 -1.60
CA GLY A 834 44.07 -3.19 -1.95
C GLY A 834 44.01 -2.88 -3.45
N SER A 835 43.76 -3.85 -4.32
CA SER A 835 43.91 -3.72 -5.78
C SER A 835 43.22 -2.48 -6.38
N PHE A 836 42.01 -2.13 -5.94
CA PHE A 836 41.31 -0.93 -6.41
C PHE A 836 42.03 0.37 -6.08
N PHE A 837 42.68 0.47 -4.91
CA PHE A 837 43.46 1.64 -4.55
C PHE A 837 44.67 1.80 -5.47
N PHE A 838 45.39 0.70 -5.70
CA PHE A 838 46.58 0.75 -6.55
C PHE A 838 46.25 0.96 -8.03
N ALA A 839 45.16 0.36 -8.53
CA ALA A 839 44.66 0.57 -9.88
C ALA A 839 44.25 2.03 -10.12
N ASP A 840 43.60 2.68 -9.13
CA ASP A 840 43.20 4.09 -9.21
C ASP A 840 44.39 5.03 -9.42
N ILE A 841 45.55 4.73 -8.82
CA ILE A 841 46.78 5.53 -9.00
C ILE A 841 47.17 5.55 -10.49
N GLY A 842 47.24 4.37 -11.14
CA GLY A 842 47.68 4.26 -12.53
C GLY A 842 46.64 4.68 -13.57
N GLN A 843 45.34 4.55 -13.25
CA GLN A 843 44.26 4.81 -14.20
C GLN A 843 43.69 6.23 -14.13
N ASN A 844 43.55 6.79 -12.92
CA ASN A 844 42.80 8.02 -12.70
C ASN A 844 43.66 9.16 -12.15
N GLN A 845 44.79 8.85 -11.50
CA GLN A 845 45.66 9.86 -10.92
C GLN A 845 46.77 10.22 -11.89
N VAL A 846 47.51 9.24 -12.41
CA VAL A 846 48.70 9.45 -13.26
C VAL A 846 48.36 9.32 -14.75
N GLY A 847 48.97 10.16 -15.59
CA GLY A 847 48.84 10.06 -17.06
C GLY A 847 49.70 8.94 -17.65
N GLU A 848 49.53 8.64 -18.95
CA GLU A 848 50.20 7.50 -19.62
C GLU A 848 51.73 7.49 -19.44
N VAL A 849 52.39 8.64 -19.66
CA VAL A 849 53.85 8.78 -19.47
C VAL A 849 54.26 8.51 -18.02
N GLY A 850 53.50 9.01 -17.05
CA GLY A 850 53.80 8.78 -15.63
C GLY A 850 53.61 7.32 -15.23
N THR A 851 52.60 6.63 -15.77
CA THR A 851 52.40 5.19 -15.54
C THR A 851 53.55 4.37 -16.13
N ALA A 852 54.02 4.72 -17.33
CA ALA A 852 55.21 4.09 -17.93
C ALA A 852 56.48 4.32 -17.09
N VAL A 853 56.68 5.53 -16.53
CA VAL A 853 57.78 5.82 -15.59
C VAL A 853 57.69 4.94 -14.34
N LEU A 854 56.50 4.82 -13.73
CA LEU A 854 56.30 3.98 -12.54
C LEU A 854 56.59 2.50 -12.84
N GLN A 855 56.12 1.97 -13.97
CA GLN A 855 56.38 0.59 -14.38
C GLN A 855 57.87 0.33 -14.67
N ALA A 856 58.54 1.24 -15.38
CA ALA A 856 59.96 1.11 -15.71
C ALA A 856 60.85 1.12 -14.46
N LEU A 857 60.58 2.07 -13.54
CA LEU A 857 61.30 2.17 -12.28
C LEU A 857 60.98 1.00 -11.33
N ALA A 858 59.74 0.52 -11.30
CA ALA A 858 59.33 -0.54 -10.38
C ALA A 858 60.10 -1.86 -10.62
N ARG A 859 60.49 -2.12 -11.87
CA ARG A 859 61.26 -3.31 -12.28
C ARG A 859 62.72 -3.29 -11.80
N GLN A 860 63.26 -2.14 -11.38
CA GLN A 860 64.64 -2.04 -10.88
C GLN A 860 64.81 -2.59 -9.44
N GLY A 861 63.72 -2.78 -8.70
CA GLY A 861 63.74 -3.35 -7.36
C GLY A 861 63.55 -2.32 -6.24
N GLU A 862 63.50 -2.82 -5.01
CA GLU A 862 63.30 -2.03 -3.79
C GLU A 862 64.49 -1.09 -3.55
N GLY A 863 64.23 0.20 -3.32
CA GLY A 863 65.25 1.20 -3.05
C GLY A 863 66.11 1.65 -4.25
N ALA A 864 65.83 1.18 -5.46
CA ALA A 864 66.58 1.56 -6.66
C ALA A 864 66.42 3.05 -7.01
N ILE A 865 67.53 3.68 -7.36
CA ILE A 865 67.60 5.08 -7.81
C ILE A 865 67.96 5.08 -9.29
N VAL A 866 67.18 5.78 -10.12
CA VAL A 866 67.43 5.89 -11.57
C VAL A 866 67.63 7.35 -11.97
N SER A 867 68.53 7.61 -12.91
CA SER A 867 68.77 8.97 -13.44
C SER A 867 67.65 9.40 -14.39
N ARG A 868 67.52 10.72 -14.60
CA ARG A 868 66.62 11.31 -15.62
C ARG A 868 66.95 10.80 -17.03
N GLU A 869 68.24 10.63 -17.34
CA GLU A 869 68.73 10.11 -18.62
C GLU A 869 68.25 8.68 -18.86
N TRP A 870 68.35 7.82 -17.86
CA TRP A 870 67.87 6.44 -17.95
C TRP A 870 66.36 6.37 -18.18
N LEU A 871 65.57 7.24 -17.51
CA LEU A 871 64.13 7.31 -17.71
C LEU A 871 63.74 7.85 -19.10
N ALA A 872 64.51 8.80 -19.63
CA ALA A 872 64.33 9.30 -21.00
C ALA A 872 64.58 8.19 -22.04
N ASP A 873 65.61 7.36 -21.83
CA ASP A 873 65.87 6.21 -22.70
C ASP A 873 64.77 5.14 -22.59
N ALA A 874 64.19 4.93 -21.40
CA ALA A 874 63.20 3.89 -21.15
C ALA A 874 61.77 4.26 -21.60
N VAL A 875 61.38 5.53 -21.46
CA VAL A 875 59.97 5.99 -21.64
C VAL A 875 59.83 7.05 -22.74
N GLY A 876 60.93 7.67 -23.18
CA GLY A 876 60.95 8.80 -24.12
C GLY A 876 61.03 10.16 -23.42
N GLU A 877 61.54 11.18 -24.12
CA GLU A 877 61.66 12.54 -23.58
C GLU A 877 60.33 13.32 -23.55
N ASP A 878 59.40 13.00 -24.45
CA ASP A 878 58.16 13.76 -24.63
C ASP A 878 57.29 13.72 -23.37
N GLY A 879 57.14 14.87 -22.71
CA GLY A 879 56.31 15.01 -21.50
C GLY A 879 56.91 14.43 -20.21
N LEU A 880 58.13 13.87 -20.25
CA LEU A 880 58.78 13.24 -19.11
C LEU A 880 58.95 14.18 -17.91
N ASP A 881 59.46 15.39 -18.15
CA ASP A 881 59.72 16.36 -17.07
C ASP A 881 58.42 16.90 -16.44
N ALA A 882 57.31 16.88 -17.18
CA ALA A 882 55.99 17.19 -16.61
C ALA A 882 55.46 16.02 -15.78
N ALA A 883 55.62 14.79 -16.27
CA ALA A 883 55.23 13.57 -15.54
C ALA A 883 56.02 13.41 -14.24
N LEU A 884 57.34 13.60 -14.26
CA LEU A 884 58.20 13.52 -13.07
C LEU A 884 57.81 14.55 -12.01
N ARG A 885 57.56 15.80 -12.40
CA ARG A 885 57.06 16.83 -11.48
C ARG A 885 55.73 16.44 -10.84
N ALA A 886 54.78 15.93 -11.63
CA ALA A 886 53.49 15.48 -11.12
C ALA A 886 53.62 14.26 -10.17
N LEU A 887 54.50 13.31 -10.48
CA LEU A 887 54.75 12.14 -9.63
C LEU A 887 55.41 12.50 -8.30
N ILE A 888 56.32 13.48 -8.29
CA ILE A 888 56.96 13.99 -7.07
C ILE A 888 55.97 14.81 -6.23
N GLN A 889 55.17 15.68 -6.88
CA GLN A 889 54.15 16.49 -6.20
C GLN A 889 53.07 15.62 -5.53
N ARG A 890 52.78 14.46 -6.12
CA ARG A 890 51.92 13.42 -5.55
C ARG A 890 52.68 12.42 -4.66
N GLU A 891 53.89 12.76 -4.23
CA GLU A 891 54.75 11.96 -3.35
C GLU A 891 54.83 10.46 -3.71
N LEU A 892 54.64 10.09 -4.97
CA LEU A 892 54.82 8.71 -5.44
C LEU A 892 56.32 8.43 -5.64
N LEU A 893 57.06 9.44 -6.09
CA LEU A 893 58.50 9.45 -6.25
C LEU A 893 59.16 10.51 -5.36
N GLU A 894 60.44 10.33 -5.07
CA GLU A 894 61.30 11.33 -4.46
C GLU A 894 62.64 11.43 -5.19
N THR A 895 63.30 12.57 -5.07
CA THR A 895 64.66 12.79 -5.58
C THR A 895 65.68 12.32 -4.55
N ALA A 896 66.59 11.44 -4.97
CA ALA A 896 67.68 10.91 -4.14
C ALA A 896 68.93 10.73 -5.00
N ASP A 897 70.10 11.16 -4.51
CA ASP A 897 71.43 10.97 -5.15
C ASP A 897 71.43 11.24 -6.67
N ASP A 898 70.94 12.42 -7.08
CA ASP A 898 70.80 12.86 -8.48
C ASP A 898 69.88 12.02 -9.39
N GLY A 899 69.04 11.17 -8.80
CA GLY A 899 68.03 10.37 -9.49
C GLY A 899 66.67 10.35 -8.79
N TYR A 900 65.80 9.43 -9.23
CA TYR A 900 64.43 9.26 -8.74
C TYR A 900 64.24 7.85 -8.17
N ARG A 901 63.50 7.74 -7.06
CA ARG A 901 63.10 6.46 -6.47
C ARG A 901 61.66 6.49 -5.97
N PHE A 902 61.05 5.31 -5.81
CA PHE A 902 59.74 5.18 -5.19
C PHE A 902 59.77 5.63 -3.74
N GLN A 903 58.73 6.35 -3.32
CA GLN A 903 58.57 6.65 -1.90
C GLN A 903 58.05 5.44 -1.12
N ILE A 904 57.03 4.76 -1.64
CA ILE A 904 56.36 3.64 -0.96
C ILE A 904 56.65 2.34 -1.70
N GLU A 905 57.31 1.41 -1.02
CA GLU A 905 57.67 0.11 -1.57
C GLU A 905 56.45 -0.75 -1.93
N LEU A 906 55.35 -0.68 -1.17
CA LEU A 906 54.12 -1.42 -1.50
C LEU A 906 53.50 -0.96 -2.82
N ILE A 907 53.59 0.33 -3.15
CA ILE A 907 53.15 0.87 -4.45
C ILE A 907 54.08 0.37 -5.57
N ARG A 908 55.41 0.37 -5.34
CA ARG A 908 56.37 -0.20 -6.29
C ARG A 908 56.04 -1.65 -6.63
N ARG A 909 55.75 -2.48 -5.63
CA ARG A 909 55.42 -3.90 -5.82
C ARG A 909 54.20 -4.10 -6.72
N TRP A 910 53.17 -3.27 -6.57
CA TRP A 910 52.02 -3.30 -7.48
C TRP A 910 52.44 -3.04 -8.93
N PHE A 911 53.16 -1.95 -9.20
CA PHE A 911 53.58 -1.60 -10.57
C PHE A 911 54.64 -2.53 -11.15
N ALA A 912 55.36 -3.30 -10.32
CA ALA A 912 56.27 -4.34 -10.78
C ALA A 912 55.54 -5.59 -11.29
N THR A 913 54.28 -5.81 -10.88
CA THR A 913 53.44 -6.95 -11.29
C THR A 913 52.56 -6.67 -12.51
N GLN A 914 52.51 -5.40 -12.95
CA GLN A 914 51.82 -4.93 -14.16
C GLN A 914 52.80 -4.92 -15.34
#